data_AF-A0A397D1E9-F1
#
_entry.id   AF-A0A397D1E9-F1
#
_cell.length_a   1.000
_cell.length_b   1.000
_cell.length_c   1.000
_cell.angle_alpha   90.00
_cell.angle_beta   90.00
_cell.angle_gamma   90.00
#
_symmetry.space_group_name_H-M   'P 1'
#
loop_
_entity.id
_entity.type
_entity.pdbx_description
1 polymer ?
#
loop_
_entity_poly.entity_id
_entity_poly.type
_entity_poly.pdbx_seq_one_letter_code
_entity_poly.pdbx_strand_id
1 'polypeptide(L)'
;MKRPRSSCYEADDSPIEVECEWEMGKLSVVPPVDITAATTTCPTFSPLDTASAAQLRQHLQDLRREQMAVPMLGVVTRLMIHRINQSFFNTPVDVVRLACPTYYDVIKTPMDLGTIKQRLGSLEYANPDDAANDIRLVFQNAMLFNPPGHVVHDAAAILLKEFEREYVAFLRKQADRLDKRNAHSCPHCQSHVCALCNEKCINFDPPLVMCVGKCGQRLRRHAAYFTTVDRQLNWCAKCVPKLKEVVVAGRKIGKRDLVKAKFQDELTEPWVQCDSCTGWVHQICALFNASSVEADDDDTPYTCPICRLSKMEVAKAPESPMSLPPLSPCAVSSNELDVVVAKRSKHDEMSTHSPVVKKQRKPHCYPKGTDTSSSATSHLGTFMETWIRDHMIALGEPHAATSISVKLAASIRKTVPINPRVQEHIVAADHSTYPSHVTYTSKTILVFQKIHGIDVCLFSMYVQEYGDNCGVSSNVKRTYIAYLDSLGYFRPRHARSSVYQQLVIAYLAFCKLRGFTHAHIWACPTTRGGDFIYWCHPTYQRNPNKDRLLLWYKAIIASAKQSHVAFGHDTLWSTHFQSSSAESFAVLPPYFEGDYWVAEADRIAGMRPRKVRRKKTEPHVVAVDQVAPLVKSDAAIRVEVAASVASAKDSLFVILLQPACVQCRVLVVNAAYWKSDNDDNNNPLVWCDMCHNQLAALNDANGRAFQQGGRHVLVSAEPWSSKPPPPHGNGMLEVDDMDEISCPLVNHRSELLKQCEEHHYQFDTFRRAKYSTMMLLHHLKGGREV
;
A
#
# COMPACT_ATOMS: atom_id res chain seq x y z
N MET A 1 -2.82 -34.24 -15.56
CA MET A 1 -2.36 -35.29 -16.50
C MET A 1 -2.12 -36.56 -15.71
N LYS A 2 -3.08 -37.49 -15.66
CA LYS A 2 -2.73 -38.91 -15.47
C LYS A 2 -2.46 -39.47 -16.86
N ARG A 3 -1.26 -40.02 -17.07
CA ARG A 3 -0.84 -40.61 -18.35
C ARG A 3 -1.70 -41.85 -18.65
N PRO A 4 -2.00 -42.13 -19.93
CA PRO A 4 -2.54 -43.42 -20.33
C PRO A 4 -1.42 -44.47 -20.36
N ARG A 5 -1.69 -45.66 -19.81
CA ARG A 5 -0.99 -46.89 -20.20
C ARG A 5 -1.67 -47.44 -21.47
N SER A 6 -0.84 -47.93 -22.37
CA SER A 6 -1.16 -48.48 -23.69
C SER A 6 -2.05 -49.73 -23.63
N SER A 7 -2.82 -49.92 -24.69
CA SER A 7 -3.76 -51.02 -24.93
C SER A 7 -3.13 -52.27 -25.59
N CYS A 8 -3.86 -53.39 -25.45
CA CYS A 8 -3.85 -54.65 -26.23
C CYS A 8 -2.66 -55.62 -25.93
N TYR A 9 -2.83 -56.92 -25.65
CA TYR A 9 -3.64 -57.97 -26.32
C TYR A 9 -4.06 -59.12 -25.36
N GLU A 10 -5.19 -59.74 -25.71
CA GLU A 10 -5.61 -61.16 -25.60
C GLU A 10 -5.50 -61.95 -24.27
N ALA A 11 -6.67 -62.41 -23.75
CA ALA A 11 -7.15 -63.81 -23.86
C ALA A 11 -8.03 -64.23 -22.64
N ASP A 12 -9.22 -64.73 -22.98
CA ASP A 12 -10.04 -65.76 -22.35
C ASP A 12 -10.69 -65.66 -20.96
N ASP A 13 -11.93 -66.20 -20.98
CA ASP A 13 -12.79 -66.78 -19.95
C ASP A 13 -13.57 -65.89 -18.96
N SER A 14 -14.80 -65.59 -19.39
CA SER A 14 -16.04 -65.59 -18.59
C SER A 14 -16.33 -66.95 -17.90
N PRO A 15 -17.40 -67.15 -17.10
CA PRO A 15 -18.42 -66.23 -16.54
C PRO A 15 -18.64 -66.45 -15.02
N ILE A 16 -19.62 -65.73 -14.44
CA ILE A 16 -20.63 -66.13 -13.43
C ILE A 16 -21.28 -64.81 -12.97
N GLU A 17 -22.44 -64.41 -13.52
CA GLU A 17 -23.80 -64.70 -13.01
C GLU A 17 -23.91 -64.36 -11.50
N VAL A 18 -24.76 -63.44 -11.05
CA VAL A 18 -26.23 -63.55 -10.92
C VAL A 18 -26.73 -62.11 -10.63
N GLU A 19 -27.57 -61.52 -11.48
CA GLU A 19 -29.04 -61.33 -11.31
C GLU A 19 -29.44 -60.56 -10.02
N CYS A 20 -29.98 -59.35 -10.16
CA CYS A 20 -31.44 -59.03 -10.19
C CYS A 20 -32.06 -59.08 -8.77
N GLU A 21 -33.02 -58.30 -8.31
CA GLU A 21 -33.89 -57.20 -8.77
C GLU A 21 -34.68 -56.76 -7.49
N TRP A 22 -35.12 -55.50 -7.38
CA TRP A 22 -36.44 -54.98 -6.90
C TRP A 22 -37.09 -55.63 -5.64
N GLU A 23 -37.77 -54.98 -4.69
CA GLU A 23 -38.40 -53.68 -4.50
C GLU A 23 -38.97 -53.66 -3.04
N MET A 24 -39.14 -52.45 -2.49
CA MET A 24 -40.27 -51.98 -1.64
C MET A 24 -40.72 -52.75 -0.36
N GLY A 25 -40.65 -52.05 0.79
CA GLY A 25 -41.73 -52.13 1.80
C GLY A 25 -41.40 -51.94 3.29
N LYS A 26 -41.43 -50.69 3.75
CA LYS A 26 -41.88 -50.18 5.08
C LYS A 26 -41.35 -50.81 6.39
N LEU A 27 -40.77 -49.98 7.26
CA LEU A 27 -41.40 -49.51 8.52
C LEU A 27 -40.53 -48.45 9.21
N SER A 28 -41.19 -47.38 9.66
CA SER A 28 -40.59 -46.27 10.39
C SER A 28 -40.19 -46.68 11.81
N VAL A 29 -38.95 -46.40 12.19
CA VAL A 29 -38.56 -46.20 13.59
C VAL A 29 -37.64 -44.97 13.63
N VAL A 30 -38.08 -43.94 14.33
CA VAL A 30 -37.31 -42.71 14.61
C VAL A 30 -36.36 -43.03 15.78
N PRO A 31 -35.02 -42.88 15.63
CA PRO A 31 -34.14 -42.82 16.78
C PRO A 31 -33.91 -41.35 17.22
N PRO A 32 -33.54 -41.12 18.48
CA PRO A 32 -33.67 -39.84 19.14
C PRO A 32 -32.64 -38.81 18.64
N VAL A 33 -33.05 -37.55 18.78
CA VAL A 33 -32.27 -36.35 18.46
C VAL A 33 -31.05 -36.27 19.37
N ASP A 34 -29.86 -36.50 18.80
CA ASP A 34 -28.60 -36.08 19.42
C ASP A 34 -28.30 -34.63 19.05
N ILE A 35 -28.62 -33.72 19.98
CA ILE A 35 -28.25 -32.30 19.95
C ILE A 35 -26.80 -32.17 20.41
N THR A 36 -25.84 -32.54 19.56
CA THR A 36 -24.45 -32.05 19.66
C THR A 36 -23.81 -31.99 18.26
N ALA A 37 -24.42 -31.22 17.36
CA ALA A 37 -23.74 -30.81 16.13
C ALA A 37 -22.64 -29.80 16.48
N ALA A 38 -21.43 -30.31 16.79
CA ALA A 38 -20.22 -29.54 16.58
C ALA A 38 -20.22 -29.11 15.11
N THR A 39 -20.35 -27.81 14.88
CA THR A 39 -20.38 -27.21 13.55
C THR A 39 -19.00 -27.36 12.93
N THR A 40 -18.80 -28.44 12.17
CA THR A 40 -17.63 -28.61 11.32
C THR A 40 -17.68 -27.52 10.26
N THR A 41 -16.95 -26.42 10.49
CA THR A 41 -16.91 -25.28 9.57
C THR A 41 -16.31 -25.73 8.24
N CYS A 42 -17.10 -25.70 7.18
CA CYS A 42 -16.63 -25.96 5.82
C CYS A 42 -15.51 -24.96 5.47
N PRO A 43 -14.38 -25.40 4.88
CA PRO A 43 -13.28 -24.50 4.54
C PRO A 43 -13.75 -23.39 3.59
N THR A 44 -13.39 -22.14 3.91
CA THR A 44 -13.74 -20.97 3.11
C THR A 44 -12.63 -20.70 2.09
N PHE A 45 -12.92 -20.88 0.80
CA PHE A 45 -11.95 -20.70 -0.30
C PHE A 45 -12.03 -19.32 -0.93
N SER A 46 -13.11 -18.59 -0.66
CA SER A 46 -13.32 -17.22 -1.05
C SER A 46 -13.95 -16.43 0.10
N PRO A 47 -13.58 -15.14 0.29
CA PRO A 47 -14.36 -14.25 1.16
C PRO A 47 -15.80 -14.07 0.66
N LEU A 48 -16.10 -14.40 -0.61
CA LEU A 48 -17.46 -14.40 -1.15
C LEU A 48 -18.29 -15.59 -0.65
N ASP A 49 -17.66 -16.58 0.00
CA ASP A 49 -18.36 -17.76 0.51
C ASP A 49 -19.21 -17.49 1.75
N THR A 50 -18.94 -16.39 2.45
CA THR A 50 -19.72 -15.94 3.60
C THR A 50 -20.41 -14.60 3.34
N ALA A 51 -20.30 -14.08 2.11
CA ALA A 51 -20.87 -12.80 1.73
C ALA A 51 -22.41 -12.85 1.62
N SER A 52 -23.06 -11.78 2.04
CA SER A 52 -24.51 -11.61 1.90
C SER A 52 -24.90 -11.38 0.44
N ALA A 53 -26.18 -11.60 0.11
CA ALA A 53 -26.72 -11.33 -1.22
C ALA A 53 -26.44 -9.88 -1.70
N ALA A 54 -26.51 -8.89 -0.80
CA ALA A 54 -26.19 -7.50 -1.12
C ALA A 54 -24.69 -7.32 -1.45
N GLN A 55 -23.79 -7.95 -0.69
CA GLN A 55 -22.35 -7.92 -0.95
C GLN A 55 -21.99 -8.60 -2.28
N LEU A 56 -22.63 -9.73 -2.60
CA LEU A 56 -22.44 -10.42 -3.89
C LEU A 56 -22.89 -9.54 -5.06
N ARG A 57 -24.07 -8.90 -4.99
CA ARG A 57 -24.53 -7.95 -6.01
C ARG A 57 -23.57 -6.78 -6.17
N GLN A 58 -23.12 -6.20 -5.05
CA GLN A 58 -22.16 -5.09 -5.08
C GLN A 58 -20.83 -5.50 -5.71
N HIS A 59 -20.31 -6.69 -5.40
CA HIS A 59 -19.08 -7.20 -6.01
C HIS A 59 -19.21 -7.39 -7.53
N LEU A 60 -20.32 -7.96 -8.00
CA LEU A 60 -20.61 -8.10 -9.44
C LEU A 60 -20.70 -6.74 -10.13
N GLN A 61 -21.33 -5.75 -9.49
CA GLN A 61 -21.40 -4.37 -9.98
C GLN A 61 -20.01 -3.73 -10.04
N ASP A 62 -19.20 -3.85 -8.99
CA ASP A 62 -17.83 -3.31 -8.93
C ASP A 62 -16.98 -3.83 -10.12
N LEU A 63 -17.03 -5.13 -10.38
CA LEU A 63 -16.28 -5.76 -11.49
C LEU A 63 -16.63 -5.19 -12.87
N ARG A 64 -17.90 -4.84 -13.08
CA ARG A 64 -18.40 -4.30 -14.35
C ARG A 64 -18.17 -2.80 -14.45
N ARG A 65 -18.43 -2.05 -13.37
CA ARG A 65 -18.23 -0.60 -13.29
C ARG A 65 -16.76 -0.22 -13.42
N GLU A 66 -15.83 -1.00 -12.86
CA GLU A 66 -14.39 -0.74 -12.99
C GLU A 66 -13.93 -0.67 -14.45
N GLN A 67 -14.51 -1.50 -15.34
CA GLN A 67 -14.12 -1.56 -16.76
C GLN A 67 -14.39 -0.26 -17.52
N MET A 68 -15.45 0.45 -17.17
CA MET A 68 -15.78 1.77 -17.74
C MET A 68 -15.16 2.92 -16.94
N ALA A 69 -14.99 2.76 -15.62
CA ALA A 69 -14.55 3.83 -14.75
C ALA A 69 -13.08 4.21 -15.01
N VAL A 70 -12.20 3.21 -15.18
CA VAL A 70 -10.77 3.44 -15.43
C VAL A 70 -10.51 4.30 -16.69
N PRO A 71 -11.06 3.97 -17.88
CA PRO A 71 -10.89 4.83 -19.05
C PRO A 71 -11.57 6.20 -18.91
N MET A 72 -12.72 6.30 -18.23
CA MET A 72 -13.38 7.59 -17.95
C MET A 72 -12.58 8.49 -17.00
N LEU A 73 -11.91 7.91 -15.99
CA LEU A 73 -10.96 8.65 -15.14
C LEU A 73 -9.84 9.30 -15.97
N GLY A 74 -9.45 8.66 -17.08
CA GLY A 74 -8.49 9.22 -18.03
C GLY A 74 -9.01 10.48 -18.73
N VAL A 75 -10.28 10.49 -19.16
CA VAL A 75 -10.94 11.67 -19.77
C VAL A 75 -11.05 12.80 -18.74
N VAL A 76 -11.61 12.53 -17.56
CA VAL A 76 -11.77 13.54 -16.49
C VAL A 76 -10.40 14.11 -16.08
N THR A 77 -9.38 13.26 -15.94
CA THR A 77 -8.04 13.73 -15.58
C THR A 77 -7.43 14.64 -16.64
N ARG A 78 -7.69 14.42 -17.94
CA ARG A 78 -7.24 15.32 -19.01
C ARG A 78 -7.95 16.67 -18.96
N LEU A 79 -9.27 16.69 -18.73
CA LEU A 79 -10.03 17.93 -18.53
C LEU A 79 -9.50 18.72 -17.32
N MET A 80 -9.24 18.03 -16.19
CA MET A 80 -8.75 18.67 -14.97
C MET A 80 -7.39 19.37 -15.13
N ILE A 81 -6.50 18.81 -15.95
CA ILE A 81 -5.16 19.38 -16.21
C ILE A 81 -5.11 20.20 -17.50
N HIS A 82 -6.25 20.37 -18.18
CA HIS A 82 -6.29 21.10 -19.44
C HIS A 82 -5.90 22.56 -19.20
N ARG A 83 -5.10 23.13 -20.10
CA ARG A 83 -4.57 24.50 -19.95
C ARG A 83 -5.67 25.55 -19.80
N ILE A 84 -6.83 25.33 -20.44
CA ILE A 84 -7.97 26.26 -20.42
C ILE A 84 -8.74 26.19 -19.11
N ASN A 85 -8.73 25.03 -18.43
CA ASN A 85 -9.47 24.86 -17.18
C ASN A 85 -8.96 25.79 -16.08
N GLN A 86 -7.65 26.07 -16.00
CA GLN A 86 -7.04 26.92 -14.95
C GLN A 86 -7.50 26.56 -13.51
N SER A 87 -7.90 25.29 -13.31
CA SER A 87 -8.52 24.77 -12.08
C SER A 87 -9.90 25.32 -11.71
N PHE A 88 -10.60 26.04 -12.59
CA PHE A 88 -11.96 26.54 -12.35
C PHE A 88 -12.94 25.42 -11.96
N PHE A 89 -12.81 24.25 -12.58
CA PHE A 89 -13.76 23.15 -12.46
C PHE A 89 -13.26 21.97 -11.61
N ASN A 90 -12.14 22.12 -10.90
CA ASN A 90 -11.45 21.00 -10.24
C ASN A 90 -11.95 20.69 -8.82
N THR A 91 -12.68 21.62 -8.20
CA THR A 91 -13.21 21.51 -6.84
C THR A 91 -14.61 22.14 -6.79
N PRO A 92 -15.45 21.79 -5.80
CA PRO A 92 -16.71 22.46 -5.59
C PRO A 92 -16.56 23.99 -5.52
N VAL A 93 -17.58 24.71 -6.00
CA VAL A 93 -17.58 26.18 -6.00
C VAL A 93 -17.68 26.69 -4.56
N ASP A 94 -16.62 27.38 -4.13
CA ASP A 94 -16.58 28.07 -2.83
C ASP A 94 -17.16 29.48 -2.98
N VAL A 95 -18.47 29.59 -2.73
CA VAL A 95 -19.24 30.84 -2.93
C VAL A 95 -18.77 31.98 -2.01
N VAL A 96 -18.21 31.66 -0.84
CA VAL A 96 -17.71 32.66 0.11
C VAL A 96 -16.38 33.21 -0.40
N ARG A 97 -15.43 32.32 -0.71
CA ARG A 97 -14.10 32.70 -1.20
C ARG A 97 -14.17 33.44 -2.55
N LEU A 98 -15.15 33.11 -3.38
CA LEU A 98 -15.36 33.73 -4.68
C LEU A 98 -16.33 34.91 -4.65
N ALA A 99 -16.84 35.29 -3.47
CA ALA A 99 -17.81 36.38 -3.30
C ALA A 99 -19.03 36.27 -4.25
N CYS A 100 -19.56 35.05 -4.40
CA CYS A 100 -20.69 34.71 -5.28
C CYS A 100 -21.91 34.23 -4.47
N PRO A 101 -22.54 35.09 -3.63
CA PRO A 101 -23.59 34.65 -2.69
C PRO A 101 -24.84 34.11 -3.39
N THR A 102 -25.15 34.58 -4.61
CA THR A 102 -26.34 34.17 -5.38
C THR A 102 -26.13 32.90 -6.19
N TYR A 103 -24.99 32.23 -6.07
CA TYR A 103 -24.67 31.05 -6.88
C TYR A 103 -25.71 29.94 -6.75
N TYR A 104 -26.14 29.63 -5.52
CA TYR A 104 -27.15 28.59 -5.28
C TYR A 104 -28.60 29.03 -5.58
N ASP A 105 -28.82 30.33 -5.80
CA ASP A 105 -30.10 30.84 -6.30
C ASP A 105 -30.28 30.49 -7.77
N VAL A 106 -29.19 30.43 -8.52
CA VAL A 106 -29.17 30.08 -9.96
C VAL A 106 -28.90 28.58 -10.16
N ILE A 107 -27.85 28.06 -9.53
CA ILE A 107 -27.37 26.69 -9.74
C ILE A 107 -27.96 25.74 -8.68
N LYS A 108 -28.90 24.91 -9.13
CA LYS A 108 -29.64 23.97 -8.26
C LYS A 108 -28.95 22.64 -8.03
N THR A 109 -28.09 22.22 -8.95
CA THR A 109 -27.34 20.96 -8.83
C THR A 109 -25.86 21.24 -9.10
N PRO A 110 -25.11 21.72 -8.09
CA PRO A 110 -23.68 21.98 -8.23
C PRO A 110 -22.92 20.67 -8.56
N MET A 111 -21.91 20.77 -9.41
CA MET A 111 -21.02 19.66 -9.76
C MET A 111 -19.64 20.18 -10.14
N ASP A 112 -18.61 19.35 -9.96
CA ASP A 112 -17.23 19.63 -10.34
C ASP A 112 -16.47 18.37 -10.78
N LEU A 113 -15.39 18.53 -11.54
CA LEU A 113 -14.59 17.42 -12.06
C LEU A 113 -13.88 16.63 -10.96
N GLY A 114 -13.58 17.25 -9.81
CA GLY A 114 -13.00 16.58 -8.65
C GLY A 114 -13.97 15.58 -8.03
N THR A 115 -15.22 15.99 -7.84
CA THR A 115 -16.31 15.12 -7.37
C THR A 115 -16.57 13.98 -8.34
N ILE A 116 -16.65 14.25 -9.65
CA ILE A 116 -16.84 13.21 -10.67
C ILE A 116 -15.68 12.20 -10.66
N LYS A 117 -14.44 12.69 -10.58
CA LYS A 117 -13.25 11.84 -10.45
C LYS A 117 -13.29 10.97 -9.20
N GLN A 118 -13.81 11.49 -8.08
CA GLN A 118 -14.02 10.72 -6.87
C GLN A 118 -15.05 9.62 -7.09
N ARG A 119 -16.25 9.96 -7.58
CA ARG A 119 -17.34 9.02 -7.84
C ARG A 119 -16.94 7.89 -8.80
N LEU A 120 -16.22 8.22 -9.87
CA LEU A 120 -15.63 7.22 -10.78
C LEU A 120 -14.64 6.30 -10.06
N GLY A 121 -13.74 6.85 -9.24
CA GLY A 121 -12.78 6.04 -8.46
C GLY A 121 -13.45 5.16 -7.40
N SER A 122 -14.61 5.57 -6.89
CA SER A 122 -15.45 4.80 -5.97
C SER A 122 -16.40 3.82 -6.67
N LEU A 123 -16.43 3.79 -8.00
CA LEU A 123 -17.36 2.95 -8.80
C LEU A 123 -18.84 3.25 -8.52
N GLU A 124 -19.17 4.53 -8.30
CA GLU A 124 -20.54 4.97 -7.98
C GLU A 124 -21.42 5.11 -9.22
N TYR A 125 -20.85 5.43 -10.39
CA TYR A 125 -21.59 5.51 -11.64
C TYR A 125 -21.96 4.11 -12.16
N ALA A 126 -23.23 3.93 -12.56
CA ALA A 126 -23.71 2.65 -13.07
C ALA A 126 -23.28 2.42 -14.52
N ASN A 127 -23.27 3.48 -15.33
CA ASN A 127 -22.95 3.46 -16.75
C ASN A 127 -22.14 4.72 -17.16
N PRO A 128 -21.54 4.76 -18.37
CA PRO A 128 -20.72 5.90 -18.78
C PRO A 128 -21.51 7.17 -19.06
N ASP A 129 -22.78 7.06 -19.44
CA ASP A 129 -23.62 8.22 -19.69
C ASP A 129 -23.93 8.99 -18.41
N ASP A 130 -24.09 8.31 -17.26
CA ASP A 130 -24.25 8.98 -15.96
C ASP A 130 -23.06 9.91 -15.66
N ALA A 131 -21.84 9.41 -15.85
CA ALA A 131 -20.63 10.20 -15.64
C ALA A 131 -20.52 11.33 -16.69
N ALA A 132 -20.88 11.06 -17.93
CA ALA A 132 -20.88 12.06 -18.99
C ALA A 132 -21.88 13.20 -18.72
N ASN A 133 -23.05 12.88 -18.18
CA ASN A 133 -24.07 13.85 -17.81
C ASN A 133 -23.59 14.75 -16.68
N ASP A 134 -22.93 14.21 -15.65
CA ASP A 134 -22.31 15.03 -14.61
C ASP A 134 -21.21 15.95 -15.19
N ILE A 135 -20.38 15.46 -16.13
CA ILE A 135 -19.36 16.30 -16.79
C ILE A 135 -20.00 17.43 -17.58
N ARG A 136 -21.07 17.17 -18.33
CA ARG A 136 -21.85 18.20 -19.04
C ARG A 136 -22.43 19.21 -18.06
N LEU A 137 -22.98 18.74 -16.94
CA LEU A 137 -23.57 19.58 -15.91
C LEU A 137 -22.55 20.57 -15.33
N VAL A 138 -21.28 20.18 -15.13
CA VAL A 138 -20.21 21.10 -14.71
C VAL A 138 -20.13 22.33 -15.63
N PHE A 139 -20.04 22.08 -16.94
CA PHE A 139 -19.86 23.15 -17.92
C PHE A 139 -21.15 23.93 -18.18
N GLN A 140 -22.30 23.26 -18.17
CA GLN A 140 -23.61 23.89 -18.31
C GLN A 140 -23.91 24.83 -17.13
N ASN A 141 -23.63 24.40 -15.90
CA ASN A 141 -23.76 25.27 -14.71
C ASN A 141 -22.86 26.49 -14.81
N ALA A 142 -21.61 26.31 -15.26
CA ALA A 142 -20.68 27.41 -15.45
C ALA A 142 -21.17 28.43 -16.49
N MET A 143 -21.70 27.98 -17.62
CA MET A 143 -22.25 28.85 -18.67
C MET A 143 -23.60 29.47 -18.30
N LEU A 144 -24.37 28.83 -17.40
CA LEU A 144 -25.63 29.35 -16.88
C LEU A 144 -25.38 30.48 -15.88
N PHE A 145 -24.42 30.31 -14.96
CA PHE A 145 -24.12 31.31 -13.93
C PHE A 145 -23.33 32.50 -14.48
N ASN A 146 -22.38 32.24 -15.40
CA ASN A 146 -21.50 33.28 -15.94
C ASN A 146 -21.99 33.69 -17.33
N PRO A 147 -22.09 34.99 -17.66
CA PRO A 147 -22.53 35.43 -18.99
C PRO A 147 -21.47 35.14 -20.09
N PRO A 148 -21.87 35.06 -21.38
CA PRO A 148 -20.93 34.94 -22.50
C PRO A 148 -19.86 36.04 -22.48
N GLY A 149 -18.60 35.68 -22.76
CA GLY A 149 -17.44 36.58 -22.68
C GLY A 149 -16.78 36.62 -21.29
N HIS A 150 -17.38 36.02 -20.26
CA HIS A 150 -16.70 35.78 -19.00
C HIS A 150 -15.71 34.62 -19.14
N VAL A 151 -14.51 34.75 -18.56
CA VAL A 151 -13.41 33.76 -18.72
C VAL A 151 -13.83 32.33 -18.34
N VAL A 152 -14.68 32.17 -17.33
CA VAL A 152 -15.20 30.86 -16.89
C VAL A 152 -16.24 30.31 -17.87
N HIS A 153 -17.08 31.18 -18.44
CA HIS A 153 -18.06 30.78 -19.47
C HIS A 153 -17.32 30.26 -20.70
N ASP A 154 -16.37 31.04 -21.21
CA ASP A 154 -15.63 30.71 -22.44
C ASP A 154 -14.80 29.44 -22.25
N ALA A 155 -14.18 29.27 -21.07
CA ALA A 155 -13.49 28.03 -20.71
C ALA A 155 -14.44 26.82 -20.70
N ALA A 156 -15.63 26.96 -20.10
CA ALA A 156 -16.62 25.89 -20.05
C ALA A 156 -17.13 25.51 -21.44
N ALA A 157 -17.42 26.49 -22.31
CA ALA A 157 -17.87 26.24 -23.68
C ALA A 157 -16.83 25.47 -24.50
N ILE A 158 -15.55 25.85 -24.40
CA ILE A 158 -14.46 25.17 -25.11
C ILE A 158 -14.28 23.74 -24.57
N LEU A 159 -14.21 23.58 -23.25
CA LEU A 159 -14.00 22.28 -22.63
C LEU A 159 -15.18 21.32 -22.85
N LEU A 160 -16.42 21.81 -22.89
CA LEU A 160 -17.59 21.00 -23.25
C LEU A 160 -17.46 20.45 -24.68
N LYS A 161 -17.07 21.29 -25.64
CA LYS A 161 -16.85 20.86 -27.03
C LYS A 161 -15.71 19.84 -27.15
N GLU A 162 -14.62 20.02 -26.41
CA GLU A 162 -13.54 19.04 -26.35
C GLU A 162 -13.99 17.73 -25.70
N PHE A 163 -14.76 17.81 -24.61
CA PHE A 163 -15.33 16.66 -23.93
C PHE A 163 -16.22 15.83 -24.84
N GLU A 164 -17.16 16.43 -25.59
CA GLU A 164 -18.03 15.67 -26.51
C GLU A 164 -17.21 14.89 -27.56
N ARG A 165 -16.15 15.50 -28.09
CA ARG A 165 -15.21 14.82 -29.01
C ARG A 165 -14.50 13.64 -28.32
N GLU A 166 -14.01 13.84 -27.10
CA GLU A 166 -13.38 12.77 -26.33
C GLU A 166 -14.37 11.66 -25.96
N TYR A 167 -15.63 12.00 -25.66
CA TYR A 167 -16.67 11.05 -25.27
C TYR A 167 -17.09 10.18 -26.44
N VAL A 168 -17.29 10.75 -27.64
CA VAL A 168 -17.52 9.97 -28.87
C VAL A 168 -16.34 9.03 -29.15
N ALA A 169 -15.10 9.52 -29.00
CA ALA A 169 -13.91 8.67 -29.18
C ALA A 169 -13.83 7.57 -28.11
N PHE A 170 -14.27 7.83 -26.89
CA PHE A 170 -14.38 6.84 -25.82
C PHE A 170 -15.41 5.75 -26.16
N LEU A 171 -16.63 6.12 -26.56
CA LEU A 171 -17.68 5.16 -26.95
C LEU A 171 -17.22 4.27 -28.11
N ARG A 172 -16.57 4.86 -29.12
CA ARG A 172 -15.98 4.11 -30.23
C ARG A 172 -14.95 3.10 -29.75
N LYS A 173 -14.04 3.49 -28.85
CA LYS A 173 -13.03 2.58 -28.28
C LYS A 173 -13.65 1.45 -27.46
N GLN A 174 -14.77 1.71 -26.78
CA GLN A 174 -15.48 0.67 -26.03
C GLN A 174 -16.15 -0.33 -26.98
N ALA A 175 -16.76 0.14 -28.07
CA ALA A 175 -17.29 -0.73 -29.13
C ALA A 175 -16.18 -1.56 -29.80
N ASP A 176 -15.07 -0.93 -30.20
CA ASP A 176 -13.91 -1.62 -30.78
C ASP A 176 -13.33 -2.68 -29.82
N ARG A 177 -13.32 -2.40 -28.51
CA ARG A 177 -12.87 -3.35 -27.48
C ARG A 177 -13.84 -4.52 -27.36
N LEU A 178 -15.14 -4.25 -27.39
CA LEU A 178 -16.19 -5.27 -27.36
C LEU A 178 -16.09 -6.21 -28.56
N ASP A 179 -15.90 -5.67 -29.76
CA ASP A 179 -15.73 -6.44 -30.99
C ASP A 179 -14.47 -7.30 -30.94
N LYS A 180 -13.34 -6.71 -30.51
CA LYS A 180 -12.08 -7.46 -30.29
C LYS A 180 -12.25 -8.58 -29.27
N ARG A 181 -12.96 -8.33 -28.17
CA ARG A 181 -13.28 -9.35 -27.16
C ARG A 181 -14.13 -10.47 -27.77
N ASN A 182 -15.17 -10.13 -28.52
CA ASN A 182 -16.05 -11.12 -29.15
C ASN A 182 -15.28 -12.00 -30.15
N ALA A 183 -14.46 -11.38 -31.00
CA ALA A 183 -13.62 -12.06 -31.98
C ALA A 183 -12.44 -12.83 -31.36
N HIS A 184 -12.02 -12.49 -30.14
CA HIS A 184 -10.86 -13.12 -29.51
C HIS A 184 -11.11 -14.60 -29.21
N SER A 185 -10.28 -15.44 -29.80
CA SER A 185 -10.17 -16.86 -29.48
C SER A 185 -8.69 -17.17 -29.30
N CYS A 186 -8.34 -17.75 -28.15
CA CYS A 186 -6.99 -18.22 -27.91
C CYS A 186 -7.02 -19.47 -27.02
N PRO A 187 -5.91 -20.21 -26.92
CA PRO A 187 -5.81 -21.38 -26.05
C PRO A 187 -6.07 -21.07 -24.57
N HIS A 188 -5.97 -19.80 -24.16
CA HIS A 188 -6.15 -19.41 -22.76
C HIS A 188 -7.60 -19.29 -22.31
N CYS A 189 -8.47 -18.68 -23.13
CA CYS A 189 -9.88 -18.54 -22.82
C CYS A 189 -10.75 -19.63 -23.45
N GLN A 190 -10.27 -20.30 -24.51
CA GLN A 190 -11.08 -21.26 -25.30
C GLN A 190 -12.46 -20.71 -25.68
N SER A 191 -12.51 -19.41 -26.02
CA SER A 191 -13.73 -18.66 -26.33
C SER A 191 -14.73 -18.49 -25.18
N HIS A 192 -14.43 -18.96 -23.97
CA HIS A 192 -15.25 -18.69 -22.79
C HIS A 192 -15.22 -17.21 -22.42
N VAL A 193 -16.35 -16.73 -21.89
CA VAL A 193 -16.53 -15.38 -21.36
C VAL A 193 -16.79 -15.52 -19.86
N CYS A 194 -16.05 -14.77 -19.05
CA CYS A 194 -16.21 -14.79 -17.61
C CYS A 194 -17.61 -14.27 -17.23
N ALA A 195 -18.43 -15.11 -16.59
CA ALA A 195 -19.82 -14.74 -16.25
C ALA A 195 -19.93 -13.56 -15.27
N LEU A 196 -18.88 -13.30 -14.48
CA LEU A 196 -18.89 -12.23 -13.46
C LEU A 196 -18.60 -10.85 -14.09
N CYS A 197 -17.52 -10.77 -14.86
CA CYS A 197 -17.04 -9.50 -15.42
C CYS A 197 -17.38 -9.31 -16.91
N ASN A 198 -17.86 -10.33 -17.61
CA ASN A 198 -18.15 -10.32 -19.05
C ASN A 198 -16.93 -10.06 -19.94
N GLU A 199 -15.73 -10.37 -19.48
CA GLU A 199 -14.50 -10.31 -20.28
C GLU A 199 -14.00 -11.72 -20.64
N LYS A 200 -13.22 -11.82 -21.73
CA LYS A 200 -12.38 -12.99 -22.02
C LYS A 200 -11.03 -12.80 -21.33
N CYS A 201 -9.90 -13.12 -21.98
CA CYS A 201 -8.58 -12.94 -21.39
C CYS A 201 -8.32 -11.53 -20.87
N ILE A 202 -7.98 -11.43 -19.58
CA ILE A 202 -7.41 -10.23 -18.98
C ILE A 202 -5.94 -10.52 -18.69
N ASN A 203 -5.04 -9.64 -19.12
CA ASN A 203 -3.60 -9.80 -18.94
C ASN A 203 -3.11 -9.03 -17.71
N PHE A 204 -2.16 -9.60 -16.98
CA PHE A 204 -1.43 -8.90 -15.92
C PHE A 204 -0.62 -7.74 -16.49
N ASP A 205 -0.42 -6.68 -15.69
CA ASP A 205 0.53 -5.63 -16.08
C ASP A 205 1.94 -6.22 -16.08
N PRO A 206 2.75 -6.05 -17.14
CA PRO A 206 4.11 -6.54 -17.16
C PRO A 206 4.98 -5.88 -16.09
N PRO A 207 5.87 -6.63 -15.40
CA PRO A 207 6.87 -6.08 -14.50
C PRO A 207 7.59 -4.86 -15.08
N LEU A 208 7.80 -3.83 -14.25
CA LEU A 208 8.57 -2.67 -14.66
C LEU A 208 10.07 -2.99 -14.67
N VAL A 209 10.57 -3.47 -15.81
CA VAL A 209 12.00 -3.75 -15.95
C VAL A 209 12.75 -2.50 -16.40
N MET A 210 13.66 -2.00 -15.57
CA MET A 210 14.46 -0.79 -15.82
C MET A 210 15.89 -1.13 -16.24
N CYS A 211 16.45 -0.40 -17.19
CA CYS A 211 17.84 -0.55 -17.59
C CYS A 211 18.80 0.09 -16.56
N VAL A 212 19.65 -0.73 -15.93
CA VAL A 212 20.74 -0.35 -15.00
C VAL A 212 21.87 0.42 -15.69
N GLY A 213 21.96 0.34 -17.02
CA GLY A 213 22.87 1.18 -17.80
C GLY A 213 22.52 2.67 -17.70
N LYS A 214 23.44 3.54 -18.15
CA LYS A 214 23.32 5.02 -18.07
C LYS A 214 22.01 5.61 -18.62
N CYS A 215 21.28 4.89 -19.48
CA CYS A 215 20.03 5.40 -20.02
C CYS A 215 18.88 5.40 -19.00
N GLY A 216 18.90 4.53 -17.98
CA GLY A 216 17.83 4.45 -16.99
C GLY A 216 16.42 4.23 -17.57
N GLN A 217 16.29 3.73 -18.80
CA GLN A 217 15.00 3.65 -19.50
C GLN A 217 14.24 2.36 -19.14
N ARG A 218 12.91 2.42 -19.14
CA ARG A 218 12.04 1.24 -19.09
C ARG A 218 12.28 0.37 -20.32
N LEU A 219 12.51 -0.92 -20.09
CA LEU A 219 12.60 -1.92 -21.14
C LEU A 219 11.19 -2.21 -21.67
N ARG A 220 11.04 -2.15 -23.00
CA ARG A 220 9.76 -2.34 -23.67
C ARG A 220 9.46 -3.83 -23.85
N ARG A 221 8.17 -4.19 -23.85
CA ARG A 221 7.72 -5.54 -24.22
C ARG A 221 8.25 -5.93 -25.61
N HIS A 222 8.52 -7.23 -25.78
CA HIS A 222 9.13 -7.84 -26.98
C HIS A 222 10.53 -7.34 -27.36
N ALA A 223 11.04 -6.27 -26.73
CA ALA A 223 12.41 -5.82 -26.94
C ALA A 223 13.38 -6.81 -26.28
N ALA A 224 14.41 -7.20 -27.02
CA ALA A 224 15.51 -7.95 -26.43
C ALA A 224 16.25 -7.07 -25.41
N TYR A 225 16.47 -7.62 -24.24
CA TYR A 225 17.30 -7.04 -23.19
C TYR A 225 18.28 -8.09 -22.68
N PHE A 226 19.13 -7.71 -21.75
CA PHE A 226 20.13 -8.57 -21.16
C PHE A 226 19.99 -8.49 -19.66
N THR A 227 19.98 -9.62 -18.99
CA THR A 227 19.76 -9.71 -17.55
C THR A 227 20.79 -10.61 -16.91
N THR A 228 21.08 -10.43 -15.63
CA THR A 228 21.91 -11.37 -14.86
C THR A 228 21.21 -12.72 -14.73
N VAL A 229 21.98 -13.77 -14.41
CA VAL A 229 21.43 -15.13 -14.23
C VAL A 229 20.34 -15.18 -13.15
N ASP A 230 20.48 -14.36 -12.09
CA ASP A 230 19.49 -14.19 -11.02
C ASP A 230 18.30 -13.27 -11.40
N ARG A 231 18.28 -12.74 -12.63
CA ARG A 231 17.27 -11.83 -13.20
C ARG A 231 17.09 -10.49 -12.47
N GLN A 232 17.99 -10.16 -11.54
CA GLN A 232 17.87 -8.96 -10.70
C GLN A 232 18.30 -7.67 -11.44
N LEU A 233 19.26 -7.76 -12.34
CA LEU A 233 19.86 -6.59 -12.98
C LEU A 233 19.71 -6.65 -14.49
N ASN A 234 19.22 -5.57 -15.08
CA ASN A 234 18.72 -5.56 -16.44
C ASN A 234 19.39 -4.45 -17.27
N TRP A 235 19.78 -4.73 -18.51
CA TRP A 235 20.37 -3.78 -19.45
C TRP A 235 19.68 -3.86 -20.81
N CYS A 236 19.38 -2.69 -21.38
CA CYS A 236 18.88 -2.62 -22.76
C CYS A 236 19.97 -2.99 -23.77
N ALA A 237 19.58 -3.46 -24.95
CA ALA A 237 20.50 -3.78 -26.04
C ALA A 237 21.43 -2.62 -26.44
N LYS A 238 21.02 -1.35 -26.21
CA LYS A 238 21.86 -0.17 -26.48
C LYS A 238 22.92 0.08 -25.40
N CYS A 239 22.70 -0.36 -24.17
CA CYS A 239 23.61 -0.12 -23.05
C CYS A 239 24.64 -1.24 -22.88
N VAL A 240 24.28 -2.48 -23.21
CA VAL A 240 25.21 -3.62 -23.07
C VAL A 240 26.54 -3.40 -23.80
N PRO A 241 26.61 -2.91 -25.05
CA PRO A 241 27.89 -2.67 -25.72
C PRO A 241 28.82 -1.72 -24.95
N LYS A 242 28.24 -0.78 -24.17
CA LYS A 242 28.94 0.24 -23.38
C LYS A 242 29.22 -0.21 -21.94
N LEU A 243 28.79 -1.41 -21.54
CA LEU A 243 29.01 -1.96 -20.22
C LEU A 243 30.50 -2.28 -20.02
N LYS A 244 31.12 -1.63 -19.05
CA LYS A 244 32.39 -2.04 -18.43
C LYS A 244 32.06 -2.90 -17.20
N GLU A 245 33.01 -3.67 -16.68
CA GLU A 245 32.80 -4.36 -15.40
C GLU A 245 32.32 -3.37 -14.33
N VAL A 246 31.16 -3.65 -13.76
CA VAL A 246 30.53 -2.86 -12.70
C VAL A 246 30.38 -3.71 -11.46
N VAL A 247 30.67 -3.13 -10.30
CA VAL A 247 30.41 -3.79 -9.01
C VAL A 247 29.02 -3.39 -8.56
N VAL A 248 28.11 -4.36 -8.45
CA VAL A 248 26.76 -4.17 -7.92
C VAL A 248 26.56 -5.16 -6.78
N ALA A 249 26.19 -4.66 -5.59
CA ALA A 249 26.04 -5.47 -4.37
C ALA A 249 27.24 -6.38 -4.08
N GLY A 250 28.46 -5.86 -4.25
CA GLY A 250 29.72 -6.61 -4.01
C GLY A 250 30.12 -7.60 -5.11
N ARG A 251 29.28 -7.83 -6.13
CA ARG A 251 29.57 -8.73 -7.26
C ARG A 251 30.07 -7.95 -8.47
N LYS A 252 31.16 -8.42 -9.11
CA LYS A 252 31.64 -7.90 -10.40
C LYS A 252 30.78 -8.46 -11.51
N ILE A 253 30.13 -7.59 -12.27
CA ILE A 253 29.24 -7.95 -13.38
C ILE A 253 29.79 -7.35 -14.67
N GLY A 254 30.14 -8.21 -15.61
CA GLY A 254 30.55 -7.89 -16.96
C GLY A 254 29.56 -8.43 -18.00
N LYS A 255 29.87 -8.19 -19.28
CA LYS A 255 29.01 -8.65 -20.40
C LYS A 255 28.81 -10.17 -20.42
N ARG A 256 29.78 -10.93 -19.92
CA ARG A 256 29.76 -12.40 -19.87
C ARG A 256 28.74 -12.96 -18.87
N ASP A 257 28.38 -12.16 -17.86
CA ASP A 257 27.46 -12.56 -16.79
C ASP A 257 26.00 -12.28 -17.15
N LEU A 258 25.76 -11.76 -18.36
CA LEU A 258 24.44 -11.37 -18.85
C LEU A 258 23.90 -12.39 -19.86
N VAL A 259 22.68 -12.85 -19.61
CA VAL A 259 21.90 -13.65 -20.54
C VAL A 259 20.94 -12.75 -21.32
N LYS A 260 20.83 -12.99 -22.63
CA LYS A 260 19.85 -12.31 -23.47
C LYS A 260 18.47 -12.82 -23.12
N ALA A 261 17.58 -11.91 -22.74
CA ALA A 261 16.18 -12.18 -22.45
C ALA A 261 15.28 -11.40 -23.40
N LYS A 262 14.06 -11.88 -23.56
CA LYS A 262 12.97 -11.12 -24.19
C LYS A 262 11.78 -11.23 -23.26
N PHE A 263 11.16 -10.11 -23.02
CA PHE A 263 9.90 -10.06 -22.30
C PHE A 263 8.79 -10.47 -23.28
N GLN A 264 8.51 -11.78 -23.37
CA GLN A 264 7.58 -12.36 -24.36
C GLN A 264 6.21 -12.71 -23.79
N ASP A 265 6.13 -13.06 -22.52
CA ASP A 265 4.93 -13.71 -21.99
C ASP A 265 3.90 -12.68 -21.54
N GLU A 266 2.80 -12.58 -22.29
CA GLU A 266 1.57 -11.99 -21.78
C GLU A 266 0.93 -13.02 -20.85
N LEU A 267 1.15 -12.84 -19.55
CA LEU A 267 0.48 -13.68 -18.58
C LEU A 267 -0.99 -13.26 -18.47
N THR A 268 -1.86 -14.19 -18.80
CA THR A 268 -3.31 -14.06 -18.65
C THR A 268 -3.75 -14.48 -17.26
N GLU A 269 -4.79 -13.85 -16.74
CA GLU A 269 -5.40 -14.25 -15.47
C GLU A 269 -5.95 -15.68 -15.53
N PRO A 270 -5.76 -16.47 -14.45
CA PRO A 270 -6.25 -17.84 -14.37
C PRO A 270 -7.78 -17.91 -14.28
N TRP A 271 -8.31 -19.07 -14.69
CA TRP A 271 -9.74 -19.36 -14.76
C TRP A 271 -10.14 -20.46 -13.78
N VAL A 272 -11.38 -20.41 -13.30
CA VAL A 272 -12.02 -21.40 -12.43
C VAL A 272 -13.40 -21.72 -13.01
N GLN A 273 -13.77 -23.00 -13.02
CA GLN A 273 -15.09 -23.46 -13.46
C GLN A 273 -16.01 -23.63 -12.26
N CYS A 274 -17.26 -23.18 -12.38
CA CYS A 274 -18.30 -23.36 -11.36
C CYS A 274 -18.93 -24.75 -11.44
N ASP A 275 -18.99 -25.49 -10.33
CA ASP A 275 -19.61 -26.82 -10.29
C ASP A 275 -21.15 -26.76 -10.36
N SER A 276 -21.76 -25.62 -10.02
CA SER A 276 -23.23 -25.48 -10.06
C SER A 276 -23.76 -25.15 -11.46
N CYS A 277 -23.08 -24.30 -12.24
CA CYS A 277 -23.56 -23.90 -13.58
C CYS A 277 -22.64 -24.32 -14.72
N THR A 278 -21.50 -24.96 -14.43
CA THR A 278 -20.43 -25.30 -15.39
C THR A 278 -19.80 -24.11 -16.11
N GLY A 279 -20.20 -22.88 -15.75
CA GLY A 279 -19.71 -21.64 -16.32
C GLY A 279 -18.31 -21.29 -15.82
N TRP A 280 -17.55 -20.62 -16.68
CA TRP A 280 -16.17 -20.19 -16.39
C TRP A 280 -16.12 -18.77 -15.86
N VAL A 281 -15.24 -18.55 -14.89
CA VAL A 281 -14.99 -17.24 -14.29
C VAL A 281 -13.48 -17.04 -14.08
N HIS A 282 -13.00 -15.80 -14.12
CA HIS A 282 -11.63 -15.50 -13.71
C HIS A 282 -11.47 -15.73 -12.22
N GLN A 283 -10.36 -16.35 -11.81
CA GLN A 283 -10.02 -16.61 -10.40
C GLN A 283 -10.03 -15.31 -9.57
N ILE A 284 -9.50 -14.22 -10.11
CA ILE A 284 -9.46 -12.90 -9.46
C ILE A 284 -10.88 -12.32 -9.33
N CYS A 285 -11.73 -12.45 -10.35
CA CYS A 285 -13.12 -12.03 -10.27
C CYS A 285 -13.92 -12.85 -9.24
N ALA A 286 -13.59 -14.14 -9.13
CA ALA A 286 -14.17 -15.04 -8.15
C ALA A 286 -13.66 -14.82 -6.72
N LEU A 287 -12.57 -14.05 -6.54
CA LEU A 287 -11.80 -14.02 -5.29
C LEU A 287 -11.56 -15.43 -4.76
N PHE A 288 -11.12 -16.33 -5.64
CA PHE A 288 -10.92 -17.74 -5.29
C PHE A 288 -9.46 -18.01 -4.94
N ASN A 289 -9.23 -18.50 -3.73
CA ASN A 289 -7.92 -18.92 -3.27
C ASN A 289 -7.67 -20.39 -3.65
N ALA A 290 -6.98 -20.59 -4.76
CA ALA A 290 -6.55 -21.92 -5.21
C ALA A 290 -5.61 -22.62 -4.21
N SER A 291 -4.81 -21.87 -3.46
CA SER A 291 -3.79 -22.41 -2.56
C SER A 291 -4.37 -23.03 -1.29
N SER A 292 -5.62 -22.71 -0.93
CA SER A 292 -6.30 -23.30 0.22
C SER A 292 -6.87 -24.70 -0.03
N VAL A 293 -6.94 -25.16 -1.28
CA VAL A 293 -7.44 -26.51 -1.59
C VAL A 293 -6.32 -27.52 -1.39
N GLU A 294 -6.53 -28.53 -0.55
CA GLU A 294 -5.52 -29.57 -0.35
C GLU A 294 -5.25 -30.33 -1.65
N ALA A 295 -3.98 -30.68 -1.90
CA ALA A 295 -3.55 -31.32 -3.14
C ALA A 295 -4.24 -32.67 -3.40
N ASP A 296 -4.74 -33.33 -2.34
CA ASP A 296 -5.34 -34.65 -2.39
C ASP A 296 -6.88 -34.64 -2.41
N ASP A 297 -7.54 -33.49 -2.23
CA ASP A 297 -9.01 -33.37 -2.17
C ASP A 297 -9.59 -32.80 -3.48
N ASP A 298 -9.37 -33.48 -4.62
CA ASP A 298 -9.78 -33.04 -5.98
C ASP A 298 -11.30 -32.84 -6.14
N ASP A 299 -12.08 -33.20 -5.12
CA ASP A 299 -13.53 -33.16 -5.11
C ASP A 299 -14.11 -31.92 -4.40
N THR A 300 -13.31 -30.97 -3.91
CA THR A 300 -13.86 -29.78 -3.25
C THR A 300 -14.60 -28.86 -4.25
N PRO A 301 -15.93 -28.69 -4.15
CA PRO A 301 -16.69 -27.97 -5.16
C PRO A 301 -16.61 -26.44 -4.98
N TYR A 302 -16.45 -25.73 -6.10
CA TYR A 302 -16.56 -24.27 -6.20
C TYR A 302 -17.92 -23.84 -6.77
N THR A 303 -18.63 -22.97 -6.04
CA THR A 303 -19.86 -22.33 -6.53
C THR A 303 -19.62 -20.84 -6.79
N CYS A 304 -19.87 -20.38 -8.02
CA CYS A 304 -19.64 -18.99 -8.39
C CYS A 304 -20.62 -18.00 -7.70
N PRO A 305 -20.24 -16.71 -7.55
CA PRO A 305 -21.08 -15.69 -6.92
C PRO A 305 -22.49 -15.56 -7.48
N ILE A 306 -22.68 -15.76 -8.79
CA ILE A 306 -24.01 -15.70 -9.42
C ILE A 306 -24.88 -16.86 -8.94
N CYS A 307 -24.39 -18.10 -9.02
CA CYS A 307 -25.14 -19.26 -8.53
C CYS A 307 -25.42 -19.20 -7.04
N ARG A 308 -24.49 -18.68 -6.24
CA ARG A 308 -24.72 -18.44 -4.81
C ARG A 308 -25.84 -17.45 -4.58
N LEU A 309 -25.84 -16.33 -5.31
CA LEU A 309 -26.89 -15.33 -5.24
C LEU A 309 -28.25 -15.91 -5.61
N SER A 310 -28.34 -16.65 -6.72
CA SER A 310 -29.58 -17.31 -7.15
C SER A 310 -30.10 -18.29 -6.09
N LYS A 311 -29.23 -19.11 -5.48
CA LYS A 311 -29.62 -20.01 -4.38
C LYS A 311 -30.20 -19.25 -3.18
N MET A 312 -29.60 -18.12 -2.81
CA MET A 312 -30.09 -17.27 -1.71
C MET A 312 -31.41 -16.58 -2.02
N GLU A 313 -31.67 -16.23 -3.28
CA GLU A 313 -32.92 -15.62 -3.72
C GLU A 313 -34.06 -16.64 -3.76
N VAL A 314 -33.79 -17.86 -4.25
CA VAL A 314 -34.76 -18.97 -4.22
C VAL A 314 -35.13 -19.35 -2.78
N ALA A 315 -34.17 -19.41 -1.87
CA ALA A 315 -34.42 -19.72 -0.45
C ALA A 315 -35.24 -18.66 0.30
N LYS A 316 -35.38 -17.45 -0.26
CA LYS A 316 -36.22 -16.37 0.31
C LYS A 316 -37.62 -16.30 -0.30
N ALA A 317 -37.89 -17.04 -1.37
CA ALA A 317 -39.23 -17.11 -1.93
C ALA A 317 -40.11 -17.94 -0.98
N PRO A 318 -41.29 -17.44 -0.54
CA PRO A 318 -42.21 -18.26 0.24
C PRO A 318 -42.67 -19.45 -0.60
N GLU A 319 -42.57 -20.66 -0.05
CA GLU A 319 -43.18 -21.84 -0.64
C GLU A 319 -44.68 -21.57 -0.82
N SER A 320 -45.14 -21.50 -2.06
CA SER A 320 -46.57 -21.55 -2.39
C SER A 320 -46.80 -22.65 -3.42
N PRO A 321 -47.92 -23.40 -3.30
CA PRO A 321 -48.06 -24.70 -3.92
C PRO A 321 -48.44 -24.61 -5.40
N MET A 322 -48.06 -25.66 -6.12
CA MET A 322 -48.38 -25.98 -7.52
C MET A 322 -49.67 -25.37 -8.08
N SER A 323 -49.59 -24.79 -9.29
CA SER A 323 -50.65 -24.92 -10.31
C SER A 323 -50.14 -24.59 -11.74
N LEU A 324 -50.81 -25.22 -12.71
CA LEU A 324 -50.51 -25.48 -14.13
C LEU A 324 -50.64 -24.24 -15.10
N PRO A 325 -50.32 -24.37 -16.42
CA PRO A 325 -49.90 -23.26 -17.31
C PRO A 325 -51.02 -22.78 -18.27
N PRO A 326 -50.76 -21.97 -19.33
CA PRO A 326 -50.69 -20.51 -19.32
C PRO A 326 -51.70 -19.84 -20.29
N LEU A 327 -52.06 -18.57 -20.06
CA LEU A 327 -52.59 -17.69 -21.12
C LEU A 327 -52.02 -16.28 -20.99
N SER A 328 -51.46 -15.79 -22.09
CA SER A 328 -50.96 -14.42 -22.33
C SER A 328 -51.89 -13.73 -23.36
N PRO A 329 -51.74 -12.42 -23.72
CA PRO A 329 -50.80 -11.41 -23.24
C PRO A 329 -51.40 -10.00 -22.98
N CYS A 330 -50.67 -9.15 -22.25
CA CYS A 330 -50.53 -7.72 -22.59
C CYS A 330 -49.35 -7.05 -21.85
N ALA A 331 -48.74 -6.09 -22.53
CA ALA A 331 -47.36 -5.63 -22.41
C ALA A 331 -47.09 -4.57 -21.34
N VAL A 332 -45.91 -4.63 -20.70
CA VAL A 332 -45.10 -3.47 -20.27
C VAL A 332 -43.61 -3.82 -20.31
N SER A 333 -42.79 -2.86 -20.73
CA SER A 333 -41.34 -2.95 -21.00
C SER A 333 -40.48 -2.96 -19.72
N SER A 334 -39.49 -3.87 -19.66
CA SER A 334 -38.35 -3.79 -18.75
C SER A 334 -37.12 -4.47 -19.36
N ASN A 335 -35.99 -3.76 -19.37
CA ASN A 335 -34.66 -4.29 -19.69
C ASN A 335 -34.27 -5.38 -18.67
N GLU A 336 -34.25 -6.64 -19.10
CA GLU A 336 -33.71 -7.76 -18.34
C GLU A 336 -32.42 -8.30 -18.97
N LEU A 337 -31.55 -8.84 -18.11
CA LEU A 337 -30.31 -9.50 -18.46
C LEU A 337 -30.59 -10.79 -19.23
N ASP A 338 -30.24 -10.82 -20.51
CA ASP A 338 -30.18 -12.06 -21.28
C ASP A 338 -29.00 -12.93 -20.82
N VAL A 339 -29.31 -13.92 -19.97
CA VAL A 339 -28.45 -15.08 -19.72
C VAL A 339 -28.67 -16.06 -20.86
N VAL A 340 -27.79 -16.05 -21.85
CA VAL A 340 -27.77 -17.07 -22.91
C VAL A 340 -27.35 -18.40 -22.31
N VAL A 341 -28.31 -19.31 -22.09
CA VAL A 341 -28.07 -20.70 -21.73
C VAL A 341 -27.68 -21.48 -22.98
N ALA A 342 -26.38 -21.73 -23.16
CA ALA A 342 -25.88 -22.62 -24.21
C ALA A 342 -26.08 -24.11 -23.81
N LYS A 343 -26.47 -24.93 -24.80
CA LYS A 343 -26.74 -26.36 -24.64
C LYS A 343 -25.51 -27.15 -24.18
N ARG A 344 -25.78 -28.16 -23.34
CA ARG A 344 -24.85 -29.11 -22.72
C ARG A 344 -23.97 -29.82 -23.73
N SER A 345 -22.65 -29.83 -23.49
CA SER A 345 -21.65 -30.72 -24.07
C SER A 345 -20.72 -31.25 -22.97
N LYS A 346 -20.21 -32.47 -23.16
CA LYS A 346 -19.35 -33.23 -22.23
C LYS A 346 -18.09 -32.44 -21.82
N HIS A 347 -17.60 -32.70 -20.61
CA HIS A 347 -16.34 -32.23 -20.02
C HIS A 347 -15.26 -31.89 -21.07
N ASP A 348 -15.03 -30.60 -21.31
CA ASP A 348 -13.90 -30.10 -22.10
C ASP A 348 -12.77 -29.71 -21.14
N GLU A 349 -11.70 -30.52 -21.12
CA GLU A 349 -10.48 -30.20 -20.39
C GLU A 349 -9.71 -29.07 -21.10
N MET A 350 -9.61 -27.92 -20.46
CA MET A 350 -8.79 -26.83 -20.97
C MET A 350 -7.29 -27.21 -20.99
N SER A 351 -6.63 -26.91 -22.12
CA SER A 351 -5.26 -27.32 -22.47
C SER A 351 -4.19 -26.64 -21.61
N THR A 352 -3.04 -27.29 -21.46
CA THR A 352 -1.91 -27.02 -20.54
C THR A 352 -1.18 -25.69 -20.69
N HIS A 353 -1.72 -24.74 -21.44
CA HIS A 353 -1.09 -23.45 -21.70
C HIS A 353 -1.90 -22.25 -21.20
N SER A 354 -3.17 -22.42 -20.83
CA SER A 354 -3.80 -21.57 -19.81
C SER A 354 -3.54 -22.19 -18.45
N PRO A 355 -3.16 -21.44 -17.40
CA PRO A 355 -3.27 -21.97 -16.06
C PRO A 355 -4.76 -22.07 -15.72
N VAL A 356 -5.43 -23.11 -16.24
CA VAL A 356 -6.45 -23.78 -15.43
C VAL A 356 -5.73 -24.09 -14.15
N VAL A 357 -6.30 -23.68 -13.03
CA VAL A 357 -5.78 -24.11 -11.74
C VAL A 357 -6.02 -25.63 -11.65
N LYS A 358 -5.12 -26.42 -12.22
CA LYS A 358 -4.89 -27.80 -11.84
C LYS A 358 -3.90 -27.72 -10.68
N LYS A 359 -4.33 -28.17 -9.50
CA LYS A 359 -3.61 -28.07 -8.22
C LYS A 359 -2.11 -28.29 -8.40
N GLN A 360 -1.32 -27.26 -8.14
CA GLN A 360 0.14 -27.37 -8.23
C GLN A 360 0.68 -28.17 -7.03
N ARG A 361 1.67 -29.03 -7.27
CA ARG A 361 2.48 -29.66 -6.21
C ARG A 361 3.42 -28.59 -5.61
N LYS A 362 3.27 -28.36 -4.30
CA LYS A 362 4.05 -27.55 -3.34
C LYS A 362 5.23 -26.70 -3.86
N PRO A 363 5.28 -25.40 -3.49
CA PRO A 363 6.43 -24.79 -2.82
C PRO A 363 6.32 -24.93 -1.29
N HIS A 364 7.42 -24.72 -0.56
CA HIS A 364 7.58 -25.00 0.88
C HIS A 364 6.36 -24.66 1.75
N CYS A 365 5.87 -25.65 2.48
CA CYS A 365 4.76 -25.55 3.42
C CYS A 365 5.31 -25.12 4.79
N TYR A 366 4.84 -24.00 5.32
CA TYR A 366 4.91 -23.70 6.75
C TYR A 366 3.84 -24.55 7.48
N PRO A 367 4.11 -25.01 8.71
CA PRO A 367 3.17 -25.83 9.47
C PRO A 367 1.88 -25.06 9.80
N LYS A 368 0.75 -25.75 9.72
CA LYS A 368 -0.58 -25.20 10.01
C LYS A 368 -0.73 -24.98 11.51
N GLY A 369 -0.88 -23.73 11.94
CA GLY A 369 -1.43 -23.39 13.25
C GLY A 369 -2.93 -23.73 13.32
N THR A 370 -3.38 -24.19 14.49
CA THR A 370 -4.78 -24.54 14.78
C THR A 370 -5.70 -23.32 14.66
N ASP A 371 -6.89 -23.52 14.06
CA ASP A 371 -7.96 -22.53 13.95
C ASP A 371 -8.47 -22.09 15.34
N THR A 372 -7.87 -21.05 15.90
CA THR A 372 -8.50 -20.23 16.93
C THR A 372 -9.10 -18.99 16.28
N SER A 373 -10.42 -18.97 16.22
CA SER A 373 -11.27 -17.85 15.81
C SER A 373 -11.11 -16.63 16.73
N SER A 374 -10.07 -15.83 16.51
CA SER A 374 -9.98 -14.43 16.99
C SER A 374 -8.68 -13.83 16.46
N SER A 375 -8.79 -12.80 15.61
CA SER A 375 -7.65 -11.96 15.23
C SER A 375 -7.24 -11.15 16.45
N ALA A 376 -6.52 -11.75 17.40
CA ALA A 376 -5.89 -10.99 18.48
C ALA A 376 -4.98 -9.94 17.84
N THR A 377 -5.39 -8.67 17.92
CA THR A 377 -4.62 -7.52 17.48
C THR A 377 -3.62 -7.19 18.57
N SER A 378 -2.35 -7.08 18.20
CA SER A 378 -1.29 -6.61 19.11
C SER A 378 -1.68 -5.29 19.79
N HIS A 379 -1.11 -4.97 20.95
CA HIS A 379 -1.32 -3.67 21.62
C HIS A 379 -1.12 -2.47 20.69
N LEU A 380 -0.06 -2.49 19.87
CA LEU A 380 0.18 -1.45 18.86
C LEU A 380 -0.95 -1.36 17.83
N GLY A 381 -1.35 -2.50 17.25
CA GLY A 381 -2.46 -2.59 16.29
C GLY A 381 -3.77 -2.04 16.87
N THR A 382 -4.16 -2.50 18.06
CA THR A 382 -5.37 -2.02 18.76
C THR A 382 -5.30 -0.53 19.07
N PHE A 383 -4.16 -0.04 19.58
CA PHE A 383 -3.96 1.38 19.88
C PHE A 383 -4.14 2.26 18.63
N MET A 384 -3.49 1.88 17.53
CA MET A 384 -3.59 2.62 16.27
C MET A 384 -4.98 2.53 15.67
N GLU A 385 -5.62 1.35 15.71
CA GLU A 385 -6.97 1.16 15.20
C GLU A 385 -7.99 2.06 15.92
N THR A 386 -7.96 2.10 17.25
CA THR A 386 -8.85 2.96 18.04
C THR A 386 -8.60 4.43 17.76
N TRP A 387 -7.33 4.86 17.71
CA TRP A 387 -6.97 6.24 17.36
C TRP A 387 -7.57 6.68 16.02
N ILE A 388 -7.49 5.82 15.01
CA ILE A 388 -8.03 6.12 13.68
C ILE A 388 -9.56 6.11 13.66
N ARG A 389 -10.19 5.19 14.41
CA ARG A 389 -11.66 5.17 14.53
C ARG A 389 -12.18 6.46 15.13
N ASP A 390 -11.59 6.90 16.24
CA ASP A 390 -11.98 8.14 16.91
C ASP A 390 -11.80 9.35 15.98
N HIS A 391 -10.68 9.40 15.26
CA HIS A 391 -10.44 10.44 14.26
C HIS A 391 -11.46 10.44 13.12
N MET A 392 -11.83 9.26 12.60
CA MET A 392 -12.84 9.15 11.55
C MET A 392 -14.23 9.55 12.06
N ILE A 393 -14.58 9.22 13.30
CA ILE A 393 -15.82 9.68 13.95
C ILE A 393 -15.82 11.21 14.06
N ALA A 394 -14.69 11.82 14.46
CA ALA A 394 -14.54 13.27 14.53
C ALA A 394 -14.65 13.96 13.16
N LEU A 395 -14.30 13.27 12.07
CA LEU A 395 -14.54 13.73 10.70
C LEU A 395 -15.99 13.58 10.22
N GLY A 396 -16.89 13.01 11.04
CA GLY A 396 -18.28 12.76 10.67
C GLY A 396 -18.52 11.44 9.95
N GLU A 397 -17.58 10.47 10.06
CA GLU A 397 -17.59 9.22 9.29
C GLU A 397 -17.67 7.95 10.17
N PRO A 398 -18.68 7.81 11.05
CA PRO A 398 -18.75 6.71 12.02
C PRO A 398 -18.94 5.34 11.36
N HIS A 399 -19.67 5.26 10.24
CA HIS A 399 -19.84 4.01 9.50
C HIS A 399 -18.52 3.54 8.90
N ALA A 400 -17.77 4.43 8.25
CA ALA A 400 -16.47 4.11 7.70
C ALA A 400 -15.43 3.78 8.79
N ALA A 401 -15.51 4.39 9.97
CA ALA A 401 -14.64 4.09 11.11
C ALA A 401 -14.67 2.60 11.48
N THR A 402 -15.87 1.99 11.54
CA THR A 402 -16.03 0.55 11.85
C THR A 402 -15.45 -0.39 10.79
N SER A 403 -15.16 0.12 9.59
CA SER A 403 -14.61 -0.68 8.49
C SER A 403 -13.08 -0.77 8.49
N ILE A 404 -12.39 0.02 9.30
CA ILE A 404 -10.92 0.03 9.37
C ILE A 404 -10.42 -1.00 10.38
N SER A 405 -9.34 -1.69 10.01
CA SER A 405 -8.54 -2.49 10.93
C SER A 405 -7.04 -2.26 10.75
N VAL A 406 -6.28 -2.33 11.85
CA VAL A 406 -4.82 -2.18 11.86
C VAL A 406 -4.19 -3.43 12.44
N LYS A 407 -3.25 -4.04 11.71
CA LYS A 407 -2.55 -5.26 12.13
C LYS A 407 -1.05 -5.06 12.18
N LEU A 408 -0.44 -5.42 13.31
CA LEU A 408 0.99 -5.71 13.37
C LEU A 408 1.21 -7.08 12.73
N ALA A 409 1.75 -7.07 11.52
CA ALA A 409 1.91 -8.26 10.69
C ALA A 409 3.26 -8.96 10.89
N ALA A 410 4.28 -8.21 11.32
CA ALA A 410 5.57 -8.73 11.76
C ALA A 410 6.17 -7.81 12.83
N SER A 411 6.91 -8.39 13.76
CA SER A 411 7.71 -7.77 14.82
C SER A 411 8.89 -8.70 15.11
N ILE A 412 10.01 -8.47 14.43
CA ILE A 412 11.17 -9.36 14.45
C ILE A 412 12.41 -8.62 14.95
N ARG A 413 13.23 -9.29 15.77
CA ARG A 413 14.50 -8.72 16.25
C ARG A 413 15.59 -8.97 15.21
N LYS A 414 16.21 -7.90 14.70
CA LYS A 414 17.28 -7.95 13.71
C LYS A 414 18.60 -7.50 14.30
N THR A 415 19.65 -8.27 14.05
CA THR A 415 21.05 -7.86 14.28
C THR A 415 21.75 -7.82 12.93
N VAL A 416 22.24 -6.64 12.53
CA VAL A 416 22.83 -6.44 11.20
C VAL A 416 24.23 -5.87 11.30
N PRO A 417 25.17 -6.30 10.43
CA PRO A 417 26.51 -5.74 10.40
C PRO A 417 26.47 -4.27 9.95
N ILE A 418 27.29 -3.43 10.58
CA ILE A 418 27.48 -2.05 10.13
C ILE A 418 28.40 -2.03 8.91
N ASN A 419 28.16 -1.11 7.98
CA ASN A 419 28.97 -0.98 6.77
C ASN A 419 30.46 -0.72 7.13
N PRO A 420 31.40 -1.56 6.65
CA PRO A 420 32.82 -1.41 6.98
C PRO A 420 33.40 -0.03 6.60
N ARG A 421 32.95 0.58 5.50
CA ARG A 421 33.43 1.93 5.10
C ARG A 421 32.93 3.01 6.05
N VAL A 422 31.75 2.82 6.65
CA VAL A 422 31.25 3.74 7.67
C VAL A 422 32.05 3.58 8.95
N GLN A 423 32.35 2.35 9.38
CA GLN A 423 33.22 2.09 10.54
C GLN A 423 34.63 2.67 10.37
N GLU A 424 35.20 2.54 9.16
CA GLU A 424 36.56 2.99 8.85
C GLU A 424 36.68 4.53 8.83
N HIS A 425 35.74 5.22 8.17
CA HIS A 425 35.91 6.64 7.88
C HIS A 425 35.13 7.59 8.83
N ILE A 426 34.11 7.10 9.54
CA ILE A 426 33.25 7.92 10.40
C ILE A 426 33.60 7.69 11.87
N VAL A 427 34.18 8.72 12.50
CA VAL A 427 34.65 8.70 13.88
C VAL A 427 34.13 9.91 14.65
N ALA A 428 33.87 9.75 15.94
CA ALA A 428 33.51 10.86 16.82
C ALA A 428 34.74 11.58 17.38
N ALA A 429 34.51 12.72 18.02
CA ALA A 429 35.55 13.58 18.58
C ALA A 429 36.34 12.92 19.72
N ASP A 430 35.74 11.94 20.40
CA ASP A 430 36.39 11.09 21.41
C ASP A 430 37.12 9.88 20.80
N HIS A 431 37.28 9.86 19.47
CA HIS A 431 37.82 8.75 18.68
C HIS A 431 37.00 7.45 18.76
N SER A 432 35.77 7.49 19.28
CA SER A 432 34.87 6.34 19.20
C SER A 432 34.43 6.08 17.76
N THR A 433 34.31 4.80 17.43
CA THR A 433 33.83 4.30 16.14
C THR A 433 32.53 3.54 16.32
N TYR A 434 31.83 3.27 15.22
CA TYR A 434 30.69 2.36 15.27
C TYR A 434 31.12 0.92 15.68
N PRO A 435 30.26 0.19 16.41
CA PRO A 435 30.46 -1.23 16.70
C PRO A 435 30.37 -2.09 15.43
N SER A 436 30.66 -3.38 15.54
CA SER A 436 30.58 -4.33 14.42
C SER A 436 29.15 -4.55 13.90
N HIS A 437 28.16 -4.48 14.80
CA HIS A 437 26.75 -4.75 14.52
C HIS A 437 25.84 -3.75 15.22
N VAL A 438 24.63 -3.59 14.69
CA VAL A 438 23.53 -2.87 15.34
C VAL A 438 22.31 -3.77 15.45
N THR A 439 21.60 -3.66 16.57
CA THR A 439 20.40 -4.45 16.83
C THR A 439 19.16 -3.57 16.94
N TYR A 440 18.05 -3.98 16.33
CA TYR A 440 16.78 -3.27 16.40
C TYR A 440 15.59 -4.21 16.16
N THR A 441 14.40 -3.79 16.55
CA THR A 441 13.16 -4.51 16.23
C THR A 441 12.56 -3.94 14.95
N SER A 442 12.39 -4.79 13.94
CA SER A 442 11.71 -4.44 12.68
C SER A 442 10.22 -4.78 12.81
N LYS A 443 9.34 -3.79 12.61
CA LYS A 443 7.90 -4.00 12.63
C LYS A 443 7.26 -3.68 11.28
N THR A 444 6.31 -4.50 10.88
CA THR A 444 5.48 -4.30 9.69
C THR A 444 4.03 -4.09 10.11
N ILE A 445 3.49 -2.92 9.81
CA ILE A 445 2.12 -2.52 10.14
C ILE A 445 1.33 -2.48 8.84
N LEU A 446 0.19 -3.18 8.80
CA LEU A 446 -0.72 -3.23 7.67
C LEU A 446 -2.08 -2.68 8.08
N VAL A 447 -2.67 -1.83 7.22
CA VAL A 447 -3.98 -1.23 7.45
C VAL A 447 -4.94 -1.68 6.37
N PHE A 448 -6.09 -2.18 6.81
CA PHE A 448 -7.13 -2.70 5.95
C PHE A 448 -8.40 -1.86 6.10
N GLN A 449 -9.15 -1.77 5.02
CA GLN A 449 -10.53 -1.31 5.05
C GLN A 449 -11.45 -2.36 4.44
N LYS A 450 -12.53 -2.67 5.14
CA LYS A 450 -13.62 -3.48 4.61
C LYS A 450 -14.48 -2.65 3.67
N ILE A 451 -14.21 -2.74 2.37
CA ILE A 451 -14.94 -2.02 1.33
C ILE A 451 -15.91 -2.98 0.65
N HIS A 452 -17.21 -2.67 0.72
CA HIS A 452 -18.28 -3.51 0.17
C HIS A 452 -18.25 -4.96 0.71
N GLY A 453 -17.87 -5.12 1.98
CA GLY A 453 -17.79 -6.41 2.66
C GLY A 453 -16.47 -7.16 2.49
N ILE A 454 -15.53 -6.65 1.69
CA ILE A 454 -14.27 -7.33 1.37
C ILE A 454 -13.11 -6.49 1.89
N ASP A 455 -12.15 -7.11 2.58
CA ASP A 455 -10.96 -6.42 3.07
C ASP A 455 -10.05 -6.00 1.91
N VAL A 456 -9.57 -4.76 1.97
CA VAL A 456 -8.57 -4.21 1.05
C VAL A 456 -7.44 -3.61 1.89
N CYS A 457 -6.21 -4.06 1.67
CA CYS A 457 -5.02 -3.47 2.29
C CYS A 457 -4.74 -2.13 1.59
N LEU A 458 -4.70 -1.04 2.35
CA LEU A 458 -4.63 0.32 1.78
C LEU A 458 -3.39 1.09 2.17
N PHE A 459 -2.76 0.74 3.29
CA PHE A 459 -1.59 1.42 3.80
C PHE A 459 -0.68 0.41 4.51
N SER A 460 0.62 0.53 4.29
CA SER A 460 1.63 -0.31 4.92
C SER A 460 2.81 0.53 5.38
N MET A 461 3.40 0.18 6.52
CA MET A 461 4.55 0.86 7.08
C MET A 461 5.54 -0.13 7.69
N TYR A 462 6.82 0.04 7.34
CA TYR A 462 7.95 -0.68 7.93
C TYR A 462 8.73 0.28 8.81
N VAL A 463 8.95 -0.11 10.07
CA VAL A 463 9.63 0.72 11.06
C VAL A 463 10.75 -0.06 11.75
N GLN A 464 11.77 0.66 12.19
CA GLN A 464 12.93 0.13 12.92
C GLN A 464 12.96 0.77 14.31
N GLU A 465 12.95 -0.05 15.36
CA GLU A 465 12.90 0.41 16.75
C GLU A 465 14.18 0.03 17.49
N TYR A 466 14.94 1.04 17.90
CA TYR A 466 16.22 0.87 18.58
C TYR A 466 16.04 1.11 20.09
N GLY A 467 15.99 0.01 20.84
CA GLY A 467 15.93 0.03 22.30
C GLY A 467 17.26 0.38 22.95
N ASP A 468 17.33 0.20 24.28
CA ASP A 468 18.54 0.51 25.07
C ASP A 468 19.73 -0.35 24.69
N ASN A 469 19.47 -1.61 24.34
CA ASN A 469 20.48 -2.62 24.03
C ASN A 469 20.76 -2.75 22.52
N CYS A 470 20.64 -1.65 21.76
CA CYS A 470 20.86 -1.67 20.30
C CYS A 470 22.34 -1.72 19.88
N GLY A 471 23.26 -1.49 20.83
CA GLY A 471 24.72 -1.53 20.61
C GLY A 471 25.33 -0.23 20.08
N VAL A 472 24.52 0.68 19.51
CA VAL A 472 24.98 1.99 19.00
C VAL A 472 24.40 3.09 19.87
N SER A 473 25.24 3.80 20.61
CA SER A 473 24.82 4.85 21.56
C SER A 473 23.95 5.94 20.92
N SER A 474 24.28 6.35 19.69
CA SER A 474 23.51 7.35 18.95
C SER A 474 22.14 6.86 18.48
N ASN A 475 21.85 5.56 18.52
CA ASN A 475 20.56 4.98 18.13
C ASN A 475 19.61 4.74 19.31
N VAL A 476 20.11 4.76 20.55
CA VAL A 476 19.34 4.42 21.75
C VAL A 476 18.04 5.23 21.85
N LYS A 477 16.93 4.53 22.09
CA LYS A 477 15.56 5.09 22.19
C LYS A 477 15.12 5.88 20.96
N ARG A 478 15.52 5.46 19.75
CA ARG A 478 15.08 6.06 18.48
C ARG A 478 14.26 5.10 17.63
N THR A 479 13.27 5.62 16.93
CA THR A 479 12.54 4.89 15.88
C THR A 479 12.83 5.52 14.52
N TYR A 480 12.84 4.70 13.46
CA TYR A 480 13.02 5.13 12.08
C TYR A 480 11.93 4.53 11.19
N ILE A 481 11.20 5.39 10.48
CA ILE A 481 10.21 4.95 9.49
C ILE A 481 10.97 4.65 8.19
N ALA A 482 11.26 3.37 7.97
CA ALA A 482 12.08 2.93 6.85
C ALA A 482 11.33 3.03 5.52
N TYR A 483 10.06 2.61 5.49
CA TYR A 483 9.22 2.66 4.30
C TYR A 483 7.75 2.87 4.68
N LEU A 484 7.05 3.67 3.89
CA LEU A 484 5.59 3.67 3.87
C LEU A 484 5.09 3.68 2.42
N ASP A 485 3.91 3.11 2.21
CA ASP A 485 3.25 3.13 0.91
C ASP A 485 1.73 3.06 1.09
N SER A 486 0.97 3.47 0.07
CA SER A 486 -0.49 3.49 0.14
C SER A 486 -1.18 3.31 -1.21
N LEU A 487 -2.41 2.81 -1.17
CA LEU A 487 -3.27 2.64 -2.34
C LEU A 487 -4.45 3.59 -2.34
N GLY A 488 -4.84 4.02 -3.53
CA GLY A 488 -5.80 5.08 -3.74
C GLY A 488 -7.26 4.70 -3.51
N TYR A 489 -7.55 3.52 -2.95
CA TYR A 489 -8.90 2.94 -2.85
C TYR A 489 -9.65 3.28 -1.55
N PHE A 490 -9.03 4.00 -0.61
CA PHE A 490 -9.65 4.38 0.67
C PHE A 490 -10.98 5.12 0.48
N ARG A 491 -11.97 4.76 1.31
CA ARG A 491 -13.32 5.37 1.31
C ARG A 491 -13.71 5.85 2.71
N PRO A 492 -14.28 7.05 2.88
CA PRO A 492 -14.46 8.07 1.85
C PRO A 492 -13.13 8.74 1.48
N ARG A 493 -13.04 9.19 0.22
CA ARG A 493 -11.78 9.73 -0.33
C ARG A 493 -11.26 10.97 0.41
N HIS A 494 -12.16 11.82 0.90
CA HIS A 494 -11.78 13.07 1.57
C HIS A 494 -11.02 12.81 2.89
N ALA A 495 -11.36 11.74 3.61
CA ALA A 495 -10.71 11.39 4.87
C ALA A 495 -9.33 10.74 4.68
N ARG A 496 -9.05 10.13 3.52
CA ARG A 496 -7.84 9.33 3.24
C ARG A 496 -6.54 9.98 3.69
N SER A 497 -6.27 11.20 3.23
CA SER A 497 -4.99 11.87 3.52
C SER A 497 -4.84 12.14 5.01
N SER A 498 -5.92 12.55 5.67
CA SER A 498 -5.94 12.84 7.10
C SER A 498 -5.75 11.57 7.93
N VAL A 499 -6.42 10.47 7.56
CA VAL A 499 -6.26 9.16 8.20
C VAL A 499 -4.83 8.64 8.08
N TYR A 500 -4.19 8.75 6.91
CA TYR A 500 -2.80 8.32 6.74
C TYR A 500 -1.81 9.16 7.57
N GLN A 501 -2.07 10.45 7.74
CA GLN A 501 -1.29 11.30 8.65
C GLN A 501 -1.47 10.84 10.10
N GLN A 502 -2.71 10.59 10.52
CA GLN A 502 -3.01 10.11 11.87
C GLN A 502 -2.45 8.72 12.15
N LEU A 503 -2.30 7.85 11.14
CA LEU A 503 -1.65 6.55 11.32
C LEU A 503 -0.18 6.71 11.72
N VAL A 504 0.53 7.64 11.08
CA VAL A 504 1.91 7.97 11.47
C VAL A 504 1.94 8.57 12.87
N ILE A 505 1.04 9.50 13.18
CA ILE A 505 0.97 10.16 14.51
C ILE A 505 0.65 9.15 15.61
N ALA A 506 -0.29 8.23 15.39
CA ALA A 506 -0.62 7.16 16.33
C ALA A 506 0.58 6.25 16.60
N TYR A 507 1.36 5.90 15.58
CA TYR A 507 2.61 5.16 15.76
C TYR A 507 3.63 5.95 16.61
N LEU A 508 3.82 7.24 16.33
CA LEU A 508 4.70 8.11 17.11
C LEU A 508 4.25 8.24 18.57
N ALA A 509 2.95 8.37 18.81
CA ALA A 509 2.34 8.42 20.12
C ALA A 509 2.58 7.12 20.91
N PHE A 510 2.48 5.96 20.25
CA PHE A 510 2.78 4.67 20.85
C PHE A 510 4.29 4.52 21.17
N CYS A 511 5.17 5.01 20.31
CA CYS A 511 6.61 5.03 20.58
C CYS A 511 6.95 5.93 21.78
N LYS A 512 6.33 7.11 21.85
CA LYS A 512 6.46 8.02 22.98
C LYS A 512 6.04 7.35 24.30
N LEU A 513 4.90 6.65 24.30
CA LEU A 513 4.42 5.89 25.46
C LEU A 513 5.45 4.86 25.95
N ARG A 514 6.22 4.24 25.04
CA ARG A 514 7.31 3.30 25.36
C ARG A 514 8.66 3.97 25.69
N GLY A 515 8.69 5.29 25.82
CA GLY A 515 9.90 6.03 26.20
C GLY A 515 10.89 6.25 25.05
N PHE A 516 10.48 6.05 23.79
CA PHE A 516 11.28 6.52 22.67
C PHE A 516 11.38 8.05 22.71
N THR A 517 12.58 8.56 22.46
CA THR A 517 12.89 9.99 22.58
C THR A 517 12.78 10.70 21.24
N HIS A 518 13.10 10.00 20.14
CA HIS A 518 13.11 10.57 18.81
C HIS A 518 12.56 9.62 17.75
N ALA A 519 11.97 10.21 16.71
CA ALA A 519 11.63 9.51 15.47
C ALA A 519 12.36 10.13 14.28
N HIS A 520 12.71 9.30 13.30
CA HIS A 520 13.44 9.71 12.11
C HIS A 520 12.65 9.36 10.84
N ILE A 521 12.62 10.29 9.90
CA ILE A 521 11.94 10.13 8.62
C ILE A 521 12.81 10.65 7.49
N TRP A 522 13.10 9.79 6.52
CA TRP A 522 13.64 10.19 5.23
C TRP A 522 12.51 10.36 4.20
N ALA A 523 12.19 11.61 3.87
CA ALA A 523 11.15 11.95 2.90
C ALA A 523 11.65 11.83 1.45
N CYS A 524 11.69 10.59 0.95
CA CYS A 524 12.12 10.29 -0.40
C CYS A 524 10.95 9.80 -1.27
N PRO A 525 10.59 10.51 -2.35
CA PRO A 525 9.60 9.97 -3.29
C PRO A 525 10.17 8.73 -4.00
N THR A 526 9.29 7.82 -4.43
CA THR A 526 9.69 6.70 -5.29
C THR A 526 10.43 7.23 -6.51
N THR A 527 11.50 6.54 -6.91
CA THR A 527 12.09 6.78 -8.24
C THR A 527 11.04 6.45 -9.29
N ARG A 528 11.12 7.07 -10.49
CA ARG A 528 10.08 6.91 -11.54
C ARG A 528 9.82 5.44 -11.85
N GLY A 529 8.67 4.94 -11.37
CA GLY A 529 8.15 3.59 -11.61
C GLY A 529 8.55 2.53 -10.57
N GLY A 530 9.36 2.86 -9.56
CA GLY A 530 9.61 1.91 -8.46
C GLY A 530 8.42 1.81 -7.52
N ASP A 531 7.95 0.59 -7.25
CA ASP A 531 7.00 0.31 -6.17
C ASP A 531 7.77 0.23 -4.83
N PHE A 532 7.30 0.92 -3.77
CA PHE A 532 7.95 0.84 -2.46
C PHE A 532 7.54 -0.44 -1.73
N ILE A 533 6.23 -0.66 -1.60
CA ILE A 533 5.65 -1.83 -0.92
C ILE A 533 4.62 -2.53 -1.81
N TYR A 534 3.72 -1.80 -2.46
CA TYR A 534 2.65 -2.40 -3.26
C TYR A 534 3.07 -2.61 -4.72
N TRP A 535 3.11 -3.85 -5.16
CA TRP A 535 3.45 -4.20 -6.54
C TRP A 535 2.35 -3.77 -7.52
N CYS A 536 2.71 -2.93 -8.49
CA CYS A 536 1.82 -2.35 -9.50
C CYS A 536 0.71 -1.47 -8.89
N HIS A 537 1.00 -0.17 -8.76
CA HIS A 537 0.02 0.83 -8.35
C HIS A 537 -1.05 1.12 -9.42
N PRO A 538 -2.25 1.60 -9.02
CA PRO A 538 -3.26 2.01 -9.98
C PRO A 538 -2.75 3.10 -10.90
N THR A 539 -2.98 2.95 -12.21
CA THR A 539 -2.39 3.84 -13.24
C THR A 539 -2.83 5.30 -13.12
N TYR A 540 -3.98 5.55 -12.49
CA TYR A 540 -4.49 6.89 -12.18
C TYR A 540 -3.96 7.47 -10.86
N GLN A 541 -3.31 6.66 -10.02
CA GLN A 541 -2.63 7.12 -8.81
C GLN A 541 -1.29 7.74 -9.20
N ARG A 542 -1.09 9.00 -8.81
CA ARG A 542 0.16 9.74 -9.08
C ARG A 542 1.03 9.73 -7.83
N ASN A 543 2.30 9.38 -8.01
CA ASN A 543 3.30 9.52 -6.95
C ASN A 543 3.53 11.02 -6.67
N PRO A 544 3.64 11.43 -5.39
CA PRO A 544 3.95 12.80 -5.05
C PRO A 544 5.34 13.17 -5.56
N ASN A 545 5.50 14.42 -6.03
CA ASN A 545 6.84 14.97 -6.23
C ASN A 545 7.47 15.30 -4.86
N LYS A 546 8.77 15.65 -4.88
CA LYS A 546 9.52 15.97 -3.65
C LYS A 546 8.80 17.01 -2.80
N ASP A 547 8.40 18.15 -3.37
CA ASP A 547 7.81 19.25 -2.60
C ASP A 547 6.47 18.88 -1.96
N ARG A 548 5.61 18.15 -2.68
CA ARG A 548 4.33 17.69 -2.14
C ARG A 548 4.53 16.67 -1.03
N LEU A 549 5.51 15.78 -1.15
CA LEU A 549 5.83 14.82 -0.10
C LEU A 549 6.37 15.53 1.15
N LEU A 550 7.24 16.52 0.98
CA LEU A 550 7.76 17.33 2.09
C LEU A 550 6.64 18.07 2.82
N LEU A 551 5.71 18.69 2.09
CA LEU A 551 4.55 19.35 2.70
C LEU A 551 3.68 18.36 3.48
N TRP A 552 3.51 17.14 2.96
CA TRP A 552 2.74 16.10 3.64
C TRP A 552 3.35 15.71 4.99
N TYR A 553 4.67 15.51 5.07
CA TYR A 553 5.36 15.23 6.34
C TYR A 553 5.38 16.43 7.29
N LYS A 554 5.56 17.64 6.77
CA LYS A 554 5.46 18.86 7.61
C LYS A 554 4.07 18.99 8.25
N ALA A 555 3.01 18.63 7.53
CA ALA A 555 1.66 18.60 8.08
C ALA A 555 1.51 17.55 9.20
N ILE A 556 2.11 16.36 9.04
CA ILE A 556 2.15 15.34 10.11
C ILE A 556 2.83 15.90 11.36
N ILE A 557 4.00 16.51 11.21
CA ILE A 557 4.75 17.06 12.33
C ILE A 557 3.98 18.20 13.02
N ALA A 558 3.37 19.09 12.23
CA ALA A 558 2.55 20.17 12.77
C ALA A 558 1.35 19.64 13.57
N SER A 559 0.65 18.63 13.05
CA SER A 559 -0.46 17.98 13.75
C SER A 559 0.01 17.20 14.98
N ALA A 560 1.14 16.50 14.91
CA ALA A 560 1.74 15.83 16.06
C ALA A 560 2.10 16.80 17.19
N LYS A 561 2.58 18.02 16.86
CA LYS A 561 2.84 19.07 17.84
C LYS A 561 1.56 19.60 18.48
N GLN A 562 0.53 19.85 17.67
CA GLN A 562 -0.78 20.30 18.14
C GLN A 562 -1.41 19.27 19.11
N SER A 563 -1.21 17.98 18.88
CA SER A 563 -1.68 16.91 19.76
C SER A 563 -0.70 16.57 20.90
N HIS A 564 0.38 17.33 21.08
CA HIS A 564 1.47 17.10 22.04
C HIS A 564 2.11 15.71 21.95
N VAL A 565 2.05 15.08 20.78
CA VAL A 565 2.77 13.83 20.47
C VAL A 565 4.25 14.14 20.16
N ALA A 566 4.52 15.28 19.52
CA ALA A 566 5.87 15.79 19.27
C ALA A 566 6.07 17.13 19.96
N PHE A 567 7.27 17.40 20.47
CA PHE A 567 7.65 18.67 21.10
C PHE A 567 8.59 19.51 20.26
N GLY A 568 9.09 18.95 19.16
CA GLY A 568 10.08 19.59 18.33
C GLY A 568 10.31 18.79 17.05
N HIS A 569 10.88 19.46 16.06
CA HIS A 569 11.50 18.77 14.94
C HIS A 569 12.70 19.58 14.50
N ASP A 570 13.67 18.87 13.94
CA ASP A 570 14.87 19.43 13.37
C ASP A 570 15.30 18.57 12.16
N THR A 571 16.47 18.82 11.61
CA THR A 571 17.05 18.00 10.53
C THR A 571 18.21 17.14 11.03
N LEU A 572 18.49 16.04 10.32
CA LEU A 572 19.69 15.24 10.61
C LEU A 572 20.96 16.11 10.47
N TRP A 573 20.95 17.05 9.52
CA TRP A 573 22.04 18.00 9.30
C TRP A 573 22.34 18.83 10.55
N SER A 574 21.38 19.58 11.05
CA SER A 574 21.53 20.48 12.21
C SER A 574 21.88 19.73 13.49
N THR A 575 21.32 18.53 13.67
CA THR A 575 21.51 17.75 14.91
C THR A 575 22.87 17.05 15.00
N HIS A 576 23.44 16.57 13.89
CA HIS A 576 24.65 15.73 13.93
C HIS A 576 25.77 16.12 12.95
N PHE A 577 25.48 16.86 11.87
CA PHE A 577 26.47 17.17 10.82
C PHE A 577 26.91 18.64 10.81
N GLN A 578 26.09 19.58 11.29
CA GLN A 578 26.42 21.01 11.27
C GLN A 578 27.64 21.34 12.15
N SER A 579 27.79 20.62 13.27
CA SER A 579 28.92 20.74 14.20
C SER A 579 30.08 19.80 13.86
N SER A 580 30.02 19.08 12.73
CA SER A 580 31.11 18.18 12.31
C SER A 580 32.32 18.95 11.79
N SER A 581 33.51 18.41 12.03
CA SER A 581 34.77 18.91 11.48
C SER A 581 35.28 17.97 10.37
N ALA A 582 36.35 18.38 9.67
CA ALA A 582 37.02 17.49 8.73
C ALA A 582 37.66 16.26 9.43
N GLU A 583 37.94 16.36 10.72
CA GLU A 583 38.63 15.32 11.50
C GLU A 583 37.65 14.35 12.16
N SER A 584 36.53 14.84 12.66
CA SER A 584 35.60 14.04 13.47
C SER A 584 34.19 14.65 13.56
N PHE A 585 33.24 13.82 13.98
CA PHE A 585 31.89 14.26 14.34
C PHE A 585 31.80 14.59 15.83
N ALA A 586 31.01 15.59 16.21
CA ALA A 586 30.80 15.91 17.64
C ALA A 586 30.21 14.71 18.41
N VAL A 587 29.24 14.03 17.79
CA VAL A 587 28.67 12.75 18.21
C VAL A 587 28.44 11.94 16.94
N LEU A 588 28.62 10.61 16.99
CA LEU A 588 28.30 9.74 15.87
C LEU A 588 26.84 9.95 15.42
N PRO A 589 26.58 10.16 14.12
CA PRO A 589 25.21 10.17 13.61
C PRO A 589 24.46 8.87 13.92
N PRO A 590 23.12 8.87 14.06
CA PRO A 590 22.36 7.63 14.19
C PRO A 590 22.49 6.77 12.92
N TYR A 591 22.81 5.49 13.07
CA TYR A 591 22.99 4.54 11.97
C TYR A 591 21.72 3.72 11.75
N PHE A 592 20.96 4.04 10.69
CA PHE A 592 19.77 3.29 10.31
C PHE A 592 20.01 2.45 9.06
N GLU A 593 19.51 1.21 9.05
CA GLU A 593 19.71 0.32 7.90
C GLU A 593 18.93 0.85 6.69
N GLY A 594 19.64 1.12 5.59
CA GLY A 594 19.05 1.62 4.35
C GLY A 594 18.76 3.12 4.30
N ASP A 595 19.26 3.89 5.28
CA ASP A 595 19.09 5.34 5.31
C ASP A 595 20.03 6.08 4.32
N TYR A 596 19.64 7.30 3.98
CA TYR A 596 20.28 8.15 2.98
C TYR A 596 21.76 8.38 3.25
N TRP A 597 22.13 8.83 4.46
CA TRP A 597 23.50 9.23 4.74
C TRP A 597 24.46 8.03 4.77
N VAL A 598 23.98 6.87 5.21
CA VAL A 598 24.75 5.61 5.21
C VAL A 598 25.06 5.18 3.78
N ALA A 599 24.05 5.20 2.90
CA ALA A 599 24.22 4.88 1.48
C ALA A 599 25.17 5.88 0.78
N GLU A 600 25.09 7.15 1.15
CA GLU A 600 25.91 8.21 0.60
C GLU A 600 27.37 8.13 1.07
N ALA A 601 27.61 7.79 2.33
CA ALA A 601 28.94 7.52 2.87
C ALA A 601 29.62 6.36 2.14
N ASP A 602 28.91 5.24 1.95
CA ASP A 602 29.43 4.11 1.18
C ASP A 602 29.75 4.50 -0.27
N ARG A 603 28.85 5.25 -0.91
CA ARG A 603 29.01 5.73 -2.29
C ARG A 603 30.23 6.64 -2.44
N ILE A 604 30.40 7.61 -1.54
CA ILE A 604 31.49 8.60 -1.58
C ILE A 604 32.84 7.94 -1.32
N ALA A 605 32.92 7.06 -0.32
CA ALA A 605 34.14 6.32 0.00
C ALA A 605 34.54 5.37 -1.14
N GLY A 606 33.57 4.81 -1.87
CA GLY A 606 33.82 4.00 -3.07
C GLY A 606 34.24 4.77 -4.33
N MET A 607 34.19 6.11 -4.33
CA MET A 607 34.55 6.92 -5.51
C MET A 607 36.03 7.26 -5.57
N ARG A 608 36.63 7.12 -6.76
CA ARG A 608 37.98 7.64 -7.03
C ARG A 608 37.99 9.18 -6.94
N PRO A 609 39.07 9.79 -6.43
CA PRO A 609 39.19 11.24 -6.36
C PRO A 609 39.11 11.87 -7.76
N ARG A 610 38.39 12.99 -7.86
CA ARG A 610 38.26 13.74 -9.13
C ARG A 610 39.62 14.35 -9.50
N LYS A 611 40.09 14.12 -10.73
CA LYS A 611 41.25 14.84 -11.28
C LYS A 611 40.91 16.33 -11.34
N VAL A 612 41.67 17.15 -10.61
CA VAL A 612 41.54 18.62 -10.66
C VAL A 612 41.93 19.08 -12.06
N ARG A 613 41.00 19.70 -12.79
CA ARG A 613 41.26 20.25 -14.13
C ARG A 613 41.94 21.61 -13.94
N ARG A 614 43.27 21.67 -13.98
CA ARG A 614 44.05 22.92 -13.89
C ARG A 614 43.57 23.91 -14.97
N LYS A 615 43.15 25.11 -14.55
CA LYS A 615 42.98 26.27 -15.45
C LYS A 615 44.37 26.60 -16.00
N LYS A 616 44.49 26.69 -17.33
CA LYS A 616 45.73 27.11 -18.00
C LYS A 616 46.00 28.58 -17.67
N THR A 617 46.98 28.83 -16.81
CA THR A 617 47.70 30.11 -16.75
C THR A 617 49.19 29.78 -16.68
N GLU A 618 49.84 30.09 -17.80
CA GLU A 618 51.27 30.26 -18.13
C GLU A 618 52.32 29.15 -17.86
N PRO A 619 53.37 29.08 -18.71
CA PRO A 619 54.30 27.95 -18.76
C PRO A 619 55.54 28.16 -17.88
N HIS A 620 56.22 27.05 -17.60
CA HIS A 620 57.52 26.90 -16.92
C HIS A 620 57.50 26.66 -15.41
N VAL A 621 57.19 25.42 -15.01
CA VAL A 621 58.06 24.60 -14.14
C VAL A 621 57.84 23.12 -14.54
N VAL A 622 58.93 22.36 -14.70
CA VAL A 622 58.88 20.90 -14.90
C VAL A 622 58.33 20.28 -13.62
N ALA A 623 57.03 19.98 -13.60
CA ALA A 623 56.38 19.36 -12.47
C ALA A 623 56.56 17.84 -12.56
N VAL A 624 57.14 17.26 -11.51
CA VAL A 624 57.10 15.83 -11.22
C VAL A 624 55.64 15.37 -11.30
N ASP A 625 55.37 14.32 -12.08
CA ASP A 625 54.04 13.69 -12.19
C ASP A 625 53.62 13.15 -10.82
N GLN A 626 53.00 14.00 -10.00
CA GLN A 626 52.30 13.57 -8.80
C GLN A 626 51.06 12.80 -9.26
N VAL A 627 51.17 11.47 -9.26
CA VAL A 627 50.05 10.55 -9.42
C VAL A 627 49.05 10.89 -8.31
N ALA A 628 47.89 11.46 -8.69
CA ALA A 628 46.82 11.72 -7.75
C ALA A 628 46.50 10.43 -6.97
N PRO A 629 46.37 10.49 -5.63
CA PRO A 629 46.15 9.30 -4.81
C PRO A 629 44.94 8.51 -5.32
N LEU A 630 45.05 7.18 -5.32
CA LEU A 630 44.00 6.29 -5.84
C LEU A 630 42.75 6.25 -4.95
N VAL A 631 42.89 6.64 -3.67
CA VAL A 631 41.87 6.60 -2.61
C VAL A 631 41.73 8.00 -1.98
N LYS A 632 40.51 8.37 -1.59
CA LYS A 632 40.24 9.63 -0.88
C LYS A 632 40.74 9.53 0.57
N SER A 633 41.18 10.64 1.16
CA SER A 633 41.44 10.69 2.61
C SER A 633 40.13 10.65 3.40
N ASP A 634 40.17 10.14 4.63
CA ASP A 634 39.00 10.07 5.51
C ASP A 634 38.37 11.46 5.73
N ALA A 635 39.22 12.49 5.87
CA ALA A 635 38.78 13.87 6.02
C ALA A 635 38.00 14.36 4.78
N ALA A 636 38.45 14.01 3.57
CA ALA A 636 37.73 14.35 2.35
C ALA A 636 36.39 13.60 2.25
N ILE A 637 36.36 12.32 2.68
CA ILE A 637 35.12 11.53 2.73
C ILE A 637 34.12 12.17 3.68
N ARG A 638 34.52 12.49 4.92
CA ARG A 638 33.64 13.12 5.92
C ARG A 638 33.08 14.46 5.44
N VAL A 639 33.92 15.32 4.87
CA VAL A 639 33.49 16.63 4.33
C VAL A 639 32.49 16.46 3.18
N GLU A 640 32.74 15.53 2.25
CA GLU A 640 31.81 15.28 1.14
C GLU A 640 30.48 14.67 1.64
N VAL A 641 30.52 13.77 2.62
CA VAL A 641 29.30 13.20 3.24
C VAL A 641 28.49 14.30 3.92
N ALA A 642 29.13 15.14 4.74
CA ALA A 642 28.49 16.27 5.39
C ALA A 642 27.87 17.23 4.37
N ALA A 643 28.59 17.58 3.30
CA ALA A 643 28.06 18.41 2.22
C ALA A 643 26.85 17.78 1.51
N SER A 644 26.85 16.46 1.31
CA SER A 644 25.70 15.76 0.73
C SER A 644 24.48 15.79 1.66
N VAL A 645 24.68 15.52 2.96
CA VAL A 645 23.61 15.61 3.97
C VAL A 645 23.06 17.04 4.06
N ALA A 646 23.92 18.07 4.01
CA ALA A 646 23.50 19.47 3.96
C ALA A 646 22.59 19.77 2.77
N SER A 647 22.89 19.20 1.60
CA SER A 647 22.08 19.38 0.39
C SER A 647 20.71 18.68 0.45
N ALA A 648 20.59 17.65 1.29
CA ALA A 648 19.37 16.84 1.47
C ALA A 648 18.60 17.16 2.76
N LYS A 649 19.05 18.14 3.56
CA LYS A 649 18.58 18.41 4.94
C LYS A 649 17.06 18.52 5.07
N ASP A 650 16.39 19.15 4.11
CA ASP A 650 14.94 19.37 4.16
C ASP A 650 14.12 18.08 4.04
N SER A 651 14.78 16.97 3.68
CA SER A 651 14.18 15.64 3.52
C SER A 651 14.55 14.65 4.64
N LEU A 652 15.35 15.08 5.63
CA LEU A 652 15.89 14.22 6.69
C LEU A 652 15.42 14.73 8.05
N PHE A 653 14.20 14.35 8.44
CA PHE A 653 13.54 14.86 9.64
C PHE A 653 13.99 14.09 10.89
N VAL A 654 14.26 14.85 11.95
CA VAL A 654 14.46 14.35 13.32
C VAL A 654 13.34 14.93 14.19
N ILE A 655 12.43 14.09 14.65
CA ILE A 655 11.25 14.48 15.42
C ILE A 655 11.52 14.18 16.90
N LEU A 656 11.33 15.18 17.76
CA LEU A 656 11.49 15.05 19.21
C LEU A 656 10.15 14.63 19.84
N LEU A 657 10.10 13.44 20.45
CA LEU A 657 8.89 12.85 21.03
C LEU A 657 8.70 13.20 22.52
N GLN A 658 9.80 13.42 23.24
CA GLN A 658 9.83 13.75 24.66
C GLN A 658 10.27 15.20 24.85
N PRO A 659 9.69 15.95 25.79
CA PRO A 659 10.08 17.33 26.01
C PRO A 659 11.48 17.41 26.63
N ALA A 660 12.21 18.48 26.33
CA ALA A 660 13.50 18.78 26.95
C ALA A 660 13.36 19.92 27.95
N CYS A 661 13.97 19.77 29.13
CA CYS A 661 14.02 20.85 30.10
C CYS A 661 14.83 22.03 29.55
N VAL A 662 14.30 23.25 29.60
CA VAL A 662 14.96 24.46 29.09
C VAL A 662 16.24 24.77 29.88
N GLN A 663 16.26 24.46 31.18
CA GLN A 663 17.38 24.74 32.08
C GLN A 663 18.51 23.72 31.94
N CYS A 664 18.25 22.44 32.21
CA CYS A 664 19.30 21.42 32.22
C CYS A 664 19.46 20.67 30.88
N ARG A 665 18.58 20.92 29.89
CA ARG A 665 18.55 20.26 28.58
C ARG A 665 18.31 18.76 28.59
N VAL A 666 18.03 18.18 29.75
CA VAL A 666 17.67 16.75 29.91
C VAL A 666 16.26 16.50 29.39
N LEU A 667 16.06 15.37 28.72
CA LEU A 667 14.73 14.92 28.28
C LEU A 667 13.91 14.42 29.45
N VAL A 668 12.66 14.86 29.55
CA VAL A 668 11.69 14.38 30.54
C VAL A 668 10.87 13.26 29.91
N VAL A 669 11.30 12.02 30.11
CA VAL A 669 10.70 10.84 29.46
C VAL A 669 9.59 10.27 30.34
N ASN A 670 8.34 10.36 29.87
CA ASN A 670 7.16 9.81 30.58
C ASN A 670 7.10 10.17 32.07
N ALA A 671 7.53 11.37 32.43
CA ALA A 671 7.49 11.91 33.78
C ALA A 671 6.74 13.25 33.78
N ALA A 672 6.30 13.67 34.97
CA ALA A 672 5.65 14.96 35.15
C ALA A 672 6.63 16.08 34.82
N TYR A 673 6.10 17.18 34.28
CA TYR A 673 6.90 18.35 33.94
C TYR A 673 6.10 19.64 34.12
N TRP A 674 6.81 20.76 34.19
CA TRP A 674 6.21 22.08 34.32
C TRP A 674 6.27 22.79 32.97
N LYS A 675 5.19 23.45 32.57
CA LYS A 675 5.14 24.21 31.31
C LYS A 675 4.64 25.64 31.51
N SER A 676 5.04 26.54 30.61
CA SER A 676 4.50 27.90 30.57
C SER A 676 3.04 27.94 30.10
N ASP A 677 2.20 28.77 30.71
CA ASP A 677 0.76 28.95 30.41
C ASP A 677 0.44 29.46 28.98
N ASN A 678 1.41 30.06 28.27
CA ASN A 678 1.23 30.49 26.88
C ASN A 678 1.31 29.31 25.90
N ASP A 679 0.20 28.59 25.73
CA ASP A 679 0.02 27.48 24.77
C ASP A 679 -0.07 27.95 23.29
N ASP A 680 -0.09 29.26 22.99
CA ASP A 680 -0.25 29.79 21.62
C ASP A 680 0.94 29.50 20.69
N ASN A 681 2.13 29.27 21.23
CA ASN A 681 3.27 28.82 20.45
C ASN A 681 3.38 27.30 20.62
N ASN A 682 3.16 26.56 19.53
CA ASN A 682 3.16 25.09 19.33
C ASN A 682 4.47 24.36 19.76
N ASN A 683 5.11 24.83 20.84
CA ASN A 683 6.45 24.57 21.35
C ASN A 683 6.56 25.15 22.79
N PRO A 684 5.84 24.60 23.79
CA PRO A 684 5.85 25.13 25.15
C PRO A 684 7.24 25.02 25.78
N LEU A 685 7.61 26.01 26.59
CA LEU A 685 8.82 25.92 27.43
C LEU A 685 8.56 24.90 28.54
N VAL A 686 9.48 23.95 28.72
CA VAL A 686 9.32 22.83 29.66
C VAL A 686 10.44 22.85 30.71
N TRP A 687 10.10 22.59 31.96
CA TRP A 687 11.02 22.39 33.08
C TRP A 687 10.79 21.02 33.72
N CYS A 688 11.88 20.31 34.07
CA CYS A 688 11.77 19.13 34.91
C CYS A 688 11.52 19.54 36.37
N ASP A 689 10.99 18.62 37.18
CA ASP A 689 10.70 18.87 38.60
C ASP A 689 11.91 19.41 39.36
N MET A 690 13.10 18.87 39.12
CA MET A 690 14.33 19.30 39.78
C MET A 690 14.64 20.78 39.50
N CYS A 691 14.63 21.18 38.22
CA CYS A 691 14.93 22.57 37.84
C CYS A 691 13.80 23.53 38.23
N HIS A 692 12.55 23.07 38.19
CA HIS A 692 11.42 23.86 38.68
C HIS A 692 11.57 24.16 40.18
N ASN A 693 11.82 23.13 40.99
CA ASN A 693 11.95 23.28 42.45
C ASN A 693 13.14 24.17 42.82
N GLN A 694 14.26 24.08 42.07
CA GLN A 694 15.39 24.99 42.22
C GLN A 694 15.00 26.45 41.92
N LEU A 695 14.25 26.69 40.84
CA LEU A 695 13.77 28.04 40.49
C LEU A 695 12.79 28.58 41.55
N ALA A 696 11.88 27.75 42.06
CA ALA A 696 10.95 28.13 43.12
C ALA A 696 11.70 28.50 44.42
N ALA A 697 12.65 27.68 44.85
CA ALA A 697 13.45 27.94 46.05
C ALA A 697 14.28 29.23 45.94
N LEU A 698 14.81 29.55 44.75
CA LEU A 698 15.54 30.80 44.50
C LEU A 698 14.62 32.04 44.52
N ASN A 699 13.36 31.88 44.10
CA ASN A 699 12.37 32.96 44.15
C ASN A 699 11.91 33.25 45.59
N ASP A 700 11.76 32.22 46.41
CA ASP A 700 11.38 32.35 47.83
C ASP A 700 12.52 32.94 48.68
N ALA A 701 13.77 32.56 48.40
CA ALA A 701 14.95 33.02 49.15
C ALA A 701 15.34 34.50 48.88
N ASN A 702 15.03 35.04 47.71
CA ASN A 702 15.48 36.38 47.31
C ASN A 702 14.49 37.52 47.60
N GLY A 703 13.26 37.24 48.08
CA GLY A 703 12.28 38.26 48.49
C GLY A 703 11.92 39.33 47.44
N ARG A 704 12.39 39.17 46.19
CA ARG A 704 12.23 40.08 45.06
C ARG A 704 12.10 39.24 43.81
N ALA A 705 10.96 39.37 43.14
CA ALA A 705 10.73 38.83 41.81
C ALA A 705 11.84 39.30 40.87
N PHE A 706 12.70 38.37 40.42
CA PHE A 706 13.69 38.64 39.39
C PHE A 706 12.93 38.89 38.07
N GLN A 707 12.67 40.16 37.77
CA GLN A 707 12.08 40.60 36.52
C GLN A 707 13.15 40.55 35.42
N GLN A 708 13.35 39.39 34.81
CA GLN A 708 13.84 39.32 33.43
C GLN A 708 13.06 38.25 32.67
N GLY A 709 12.11 38.73 31.86
CA GLY A 709 11.47 37.95 30.80
C GLY A 709 10.16 37.24 31.18
N GLY A 710 9.09 38.01 31.40
CA GLY A 710 7.70 37.54 31.33
C GLY A 710 7.24 36.64 32.49
N ARG A 711 6.17 37.03 33.18
CA ARG A 711 5.41 36.15 34.09
C ARG A 711 4.82 34.98 33.29
N HIS A 712 5.57 33.90 33.10
CA HIS A 712 4.98 32.63 32.72
C HIS A 712 4.50 31.95 34.00
N VAL A 713 3.17 31.87 34.18
CA VAL A 713 2.61 30.96 35.18
C VAL A 713 3.00 29.55 34.74
N LEU A 714 3.66 28.79 35.62
CA LEU A 714 4.04 27.42 35.34
C LEU A 714 2.93 26.49 35.80
N VAL A 715 2.45 25.65 34.90
CA VAL A 715 1.41 24.67 35.16
C VAL A 715 2.03 23.28 35.12
N SER A 716 1.69 22.45 36.11
CA SER A 716 2.07 21.04 36.10
C SER A 716 1.35 20.30 34.98
N ALA A 717 2.10 19.54 34.19
CA ALA A 717 1.60 18.67 33.16
C ALA A 717 1.89 17.22 33.53
N GLU A 718 0.83 16.42 33.48
CA GLU A 718 0.89 14.99 33.76
C GLU A 718 1.72 14.23 32.69
N PRO A 719 2.38 13.11 33.07
CA PRO A 719 3.09 12.24 32.15
C PRO A 719 2.24 11.83 30.94
N TRP A 720 2.88 11.58 29.80
CA TRP A 720 2.16 11.02 28.66
C TRP A 720 1.52 9.65 28.96
N SER A 721 2.14 8.87 29.84
CA SER A 721 1.66 7.56 30.29
C SER A 721 0.40 7.61 31.17
N SER A 722 0.08 8.75 31.79
CA SER A 722 -1.12 8.91 32.61
C SER A 722 -2.34 9.41 31.83
N LYS A 723 -2.17 9.79 30.56
CA LYS A 723 -3.33 10.04 29.69
C LYS A 723 -4.09 8.72 29.50
N PRO A 724 -5.42 8.70 29.67
CA PRO A 724 -6.19 7.49 29.47
C PRO A 724 -5.92 6.97 28.05
N PRO A 725 -5.65 5.66 27.87
CA PRO A 725 -5.70 5.08 26.54
C PRO A 725 -7.09 5.35 25.95
N PRO A 726 -7.23 5.44 24.61
CA PRO A 726 -8.52 5.71 23.99
C PRO A 726 -9.59 4.72 24.50
N PRO A 727 -10.88 5.12 24.56
CA PRO A 727 -11.86 4.74 25.59
C PRO A 727 -12.34 3.27 25.64
N HIS A 728 -11.61 2.30 25.09
CA HIS A 728 -12.00 0.88 25.07
C HIS A 728 -10.89 -0.12 25.45
N GLY A 729 -9.79 0.32 26.07
CA GLY A 729 -8.77 -0.59 26.63
C GLY A 729 -8.88 -0.71 28.15
N ASN A 730 -9.54 -1.77 28.65
CA ASN A 730 -9.44 -2.13 30.07
C ASN A 730 -8.00 -2.59 30.39
N GLY A 731 -7.33 -1.92 31.32
CA GLY A 731 -6.09 -2.40 31.94
C GLY A 731 -4.91 -1.43 31.81
N MET A 732 -4.16 -1.26 32.91
CA MET A 732 -2.80 -0.73 32.87
C MET A 732 -2.02 -1.52 31.82
N LEU A 733 -1.53 -0.83 30.78
CA LEU A 733 -0.74 -1.46 29.71
C LEU A 733 0.59 -1.96 30.32
N GLU A 734 0.66 -3.25 30.65
CA GLU A 734 1.94 -3.96 30.62
C GLU A 734 2.36 -3.96 29.14
N VAL A 735 3.24 -3.03 28.78
CA VAL A 735 3.71 -2.83 27.41
C VAL A 735 4.75 -3.91 27.10
N ASP A 736 4.32 -5.17 27.07
CA ASP A 736 5.24 -6.27 26.78
C ASP A 736 5.47 -6.34 25.27
N ASP A 737 6.70 -6.01 24.87
CA ASP A 737 7.23 -6.00 23.49
C ASP A 737 7.70 -7.43 23.09
N MET A 738 7.21 -8.47 23.79
CA MET A 738 7.89 -9.77 23.92
C MET A 738 7.45 -10.84 22.93
N ASP A 739 6.32 -10.68 22.24
CA ASP A 739 5.91 -11.67 21.24
C ASP A 739 6.58 -11.37 19.89
N GLU A 740 7.56 -12.20 19.52
CA GLU A 740 8.12 -12.20 18.18
C GLU A 740 7.02 -12.64 17.20
N ILE A 741 6.59 -11.72 16.34
CA ILE A 741 5.62 -12.01 15.29
C ILE A 741 6.40 -12.10 13.99
N SER A 742 6.54 -13.29 13.43
CA SER A 742 7.20 -13.45 12.14
C SER A 742 6.17 -13.80 11.06
N CYS A 743 6.28 -13.15 9.91
CA CYS A 743 5.64 -13.64 8.69
C CYS A 743 6.63 -13.41 7.54
N PRO A 744 7.29 -14.47 7.03
CA PRO A 744 8.36 -14.35 6.04
C PRO A 744 8.01 -13.46 4.84
N LEU A 745 6.76 -13.51 4.38
CA LEU A 745 6.24 -12.68 3.29
C LEU A 745 6.37 -11.17 3.54
N VAL A 746 6.20 -10.72 4.79
CA VAL A 746 6.13 -9.30 5.15
C VAL A 746 7.21 -8.88 6.15
N ASN A 747 8.16 -9.76 6.48
CA ASN A 747 9.33 -9.42 7.30
C ASN A 747 10.20 -8.36 6.61
N HIS A 748 10.28 -8.39 5.28
CA HIS A 748 11.03 -7.45 4.46
C HIS A 748 10.23 -7.03 3.23
N ARG A 749 10.25 -5.72 2.91
CA ARG A 749 9.58 -5.21 1.71
C ARG A 749 10.04 -5.87 0.42
N SER A 750 11.32 -6.27 0.34
CA SER A 750 11.90 -6.90 -0.85
C SER A 750 11.33 -8.29 -1.07
N GLU A 751 11.05 -9.02 0.01
CA GLU A 751 10.42 -10.33 -0.08
C GLU A 751 8.95 -10.17 -0.49
N LEU A 752 8.21 -9.23 0.11
CA LEU A 752 6.84 -8.93 -0.32
C LEU A 752 6.76 -8.59 -1.81
N LEU A 753 7.60 -7.66 -2.28
CA LEU A 753 7.62 -7.26 -3.70
C LEU A 753 7.96 -8.44 -4.62
N LYS A 754 8.97 -9.24 -4.25
CA LYS A 754 9.36 -10.43 -5.00
C LYS A 754 8.23 -11.45 -5.08
N GLN A 755 7.58 -11.76 -3.95
CA GLN A 755 6.46 -12.68 -3.88
C GLN A 755 5.25 -12.16 -4.68
N CYS A 756 4.97 -10.86 -4.62
CA CYS A 756 3.94 -10.23 -5.44
C CYS A 756 4.25 -10.30 -6.94
N GLU A 757 5.51 -10.11 -7.33
CA GLU A 757 5.95 -10.27 -8.72
C GLU A 757 5.81 -11.72 -9.19
N GLU A 758 6.30 -12.69 -8.41
CA GLU A 758 6.29 -14.12 -8.73
C GLU A 758 4.88 -14.72 -8.79
N HIS A 759 3.97 -14.28 -7.91
CA HIS A 759 2.59 -14.78 -7.83
C HIS A 759 1.56 -13.86 -8.48
N HIS A 760 2.03 -12.78 -9.12
CA HIS A 760 1.18 -11.79 -9.80
C HIS A 760 0.12 -11.14 -8.90
N TYR A 761 0.48 -10.88 -7.65
CA TYR A 761 -0.33 -10.09 -6.72
C TYR A 761 -0.17 -8.61 -7.07
N GLN A 762 -1.06 -8.10 -7.92
CA GLN A 762 -1.07 -6.71 -8.36
C GLN A 762 -2.09 -5.87 -7.60
N PHE A 763 -1.87 -4.56 -7.52
CA PHE A 763 -2.76 -3.60 -6.85
C PHE A 763 -3.25 -2.49 -7.79
N ASP A 764 -3.13 -2.69 -9.10
CA ASP A 764 -3.35 -1.70 -10.17
C ASP A 764 -4.83 -1.47 -10.49
N THR A 765 -5.69 -2.42 -10.14
CA THR A 765 -7.14 -2.25 -10.16
C THR A 765 -7.75 -2.72 -8.84
N PHE A 766 -8.95 -2.26 -8.53
CA PHE A 766 -9.65 -2.53 -7.29
C PHE A 766 -9.92 -4.03 -7.10
N ARG A 767 -10.30 -4.75 -8.17
CA ARG A 767 -10.51 -6.21 -8.08
C ARG A 767 -9.21 -6.98 -7.80
N ARG A 768 -8.08 -6.52 -8.35
CA ARG A 768 -6.76 -7.10 -8.08
C ARG A 768 -6.29 -6.75 -6.67
N ALA A 769 -6.52 -5.53 -6.20
CA ALA A 769 -6.24 -5.14 -4.82
C ALA A 769 -7.04 -5.99 -3.80
N LYS A 770 -8.33 -6.29 -4.07
CA LYS A 770 -9.12 -7.24 -3.25
C LYS A 770 -8.50 -8.64 -3.26
N TYR A 771 -8.16 -9.17 -4.43
CA TYR A 771 -7.57 -10.50 -4.57
C TYR A 771 -6.19 -10.61 -3.88
N SER A 772 -5.29 -9.66 -4.15
CA SER A 772 -3.97 -9.59 -3.53
C SER A 772 -4.06 -9.42 -2.01
N THR A 773 -5.06 -8.68 -1.51
CA THR A 773 -5.32 -8.57 -0.07
C THR A 773 -5.80 -9.90 0.52
N MET A 774 -6.69 -10.62 -0.16
CA MET A 774 -7.13 -11.95 0.25
C MET A 774 -5.94 -12.92 0.35
N MET A 775 -5.06 -12.92 -0.64
CA MET A 775 -3.85 -13.76 -0.63
C MET A 775 -2.89 -13.35 0.51
N LEU A 776 -2.70 -12.05 0.72
CA LEU A 776 -1.90 -11.52 1.84
C LEU A 776 -2.46 -11.99 3.19
N LEU A 777 -3.77 -11.86 3.42
CA LEU A 777 -4.43 -12.32 4.63
C LEU A 777 -4.33 -13.84 4.82
N HIS A 778 -4.36 -14.61 3.74
CA HIS A 778 -4.16 -16.06 3.80
C HIS A 778 -2.73 -16.41 4.27
N HIS A 779 -1.71 -15.78 3.69
CA HIS A 779 -0.32 -15.97 4.14
C HIS A 779 -0.09 -15.53 5.58
N LEU A 780 -0.74 -14.45 6.04
CA LEU A 780 -0.65 -13.99 7.42
C LEU A 780 -1.28 -14.97 8.43
N LYS A 781 -2.28 -15.75 8.02
CA LYS A 781 -2.87 -16.81 8.86
C LYS A 781 -2.00 -18.05 8.91
N GLY A 782 -1.42 -18.46 7.78
CA GLY A 782 -0.58 -19.65 7.68
C GLY A 782 0.87 -19.48 8.12
N GLY A 783 1.35 -18.24 8.30
CA GLY A 783 2.74 -17.92 8.64
C GLY A 783 3.01 -17.63 10.11
N ARG A 784 2.02 -17.74 11.01
CA ARG A 784 2.23 -17.62 12.45
C ARG A 784 2.81 -18.93 12.98
N GLU A 785 4.13 -19.08 12.86
CA GLU A 785 4.87 -19.95 13.79
C GLU A 785 4.95 -19.18 15.11
N VAL A 786 4.22 -19.67 16.13
CA VAL A 786 4.34 -19.20 17.52
C VAL A 786 5.45 -19.99 18.19
#